data_AF-A0A8K0ED27-F1
#
_entry.id   AF-A0A8K0ED27-F1
#
_cell.length_a   1.000
_cell.length_b   1.000
_cell.length_c   1.000
_cell.angle_alpha   90.00
_cell.angle_beta   90.00
_cell.angle_gamma   90.00
#
_symmetry.space_group_name_H-M   'P 1'
#
loop_
_entity.id
_entity.type
_entity.pdbx_description
1 polymer ?
#
loop_
_entity_poly.entity_id
_entity_poly.type
_entity_poly.pdbx_seq_one_letter_code
_entity_poly.pdbx_strand_id
1 'polypeptide(L)'
;MLRGRTCYCSVVVVFLVTSLASIGDGRRPPRGVAGRVPGLPSYVTVDGFNMARDGLRPMYTAPDDTSRMPGRYVVVMKDTSDSDAVQHVMGKYKSTVLAAQREGRRRGHPDVISRFHMETVAMEMNVLKGFVAEMTPDDVMIMRTMSDVEYVEEDQVFEKQQSAHAHIPWHLDRIDQQDLPLDGQFNRQPVSQTLDCPSGYQLFADACFKAFDEAKDYSTAEAACATDGGIVAEPRNRAVNDILIKLKTSLNPRVRFWLGLTDREKEGTWRWNDGEELDRSSFTSWADGEPNQAGNEDCAVVEVDSKWNDVPCRLKYRFICQRPAYITKQVYIGCYRDGGSLDIRDLTGDVMKDEENLTPTSCLSHCTSAGYRYAGLQYGKECFCGDNFGGFGAAPESECNKPCSGDAAKTCGGDWRNSIYRTITGYIKQKNQIYKVYSDAKTYTAAGEVCAADGGRLADVRTEAVHDFLVRAARVVDPGRDYWIGLNDQEVEGSWVWSDGDPLGAGDFASWAAGEPNNREGGQLGIQNCGQLWASRGFLWDDDSCDQEDYFLCQVSLAPKKWREDGRCGQGYPAEDGRPAECNPDSGYPCCSSYNYCGNTTDHCECQDCVDYRNTDSVDVYIVDSGIRYSHEEFEGRADWSGFDAHDADGSNKGNDLEGHGTHVAALVGGRTFGVNPRVLLRSVRVLDNRGRGSTFTVIGGLNHIYDKITSNNGARGVVVMSLGSAGVSRTVNQASRELVLLGLPVVVAAGNDGGDACSRSPAGEAEVITVGGTRRNDQLYDRTGRSPPGGATAHGSCVDIFAPAQEVLSAGAECDSCSAVLSGTSQAAPITAGVVTTLLSRDPSMTPAQIRMTLLSTAATNKLDLSPLPEDSRLKTPNKLLQVPTAPLDETAACRTVWSLRSDTDPGSVASAACNVNETMMSCSSLTDGVRTGEFPLVDPSATLRRLRESHPNKMTPQPP
;
A
#
# COMPACT_ATOMS: atom_id res chain seq x y z
N MET A 1 -17.25 -6.74 -25.89
CA MET A 1 -17.38 -5.66 -24.90
C MET A 1 -17.53 -6.29 -23.54
N LEU A 2 -16.49 -6.26 -22.70
CA LEU A 2 -16.47 -6.36 -21.24
C LEU A 2 -14.98 -6.34 -20.85
N ARG A 3 -14.38 -5.14 -20.86
CA ARG A 3 -13.07 -4.88 -20.24
C ARG A 3 -13.35 -4.62 -18.77
N GLY A 4 -13.00 -5.56 -17.88
CA GLY A 4 -13.19 -5.39 -16.42
C GLY A 4 -12.67 -6.57 -15.60
N ARG A 5 -11.78 -6.27 -14.64
CA ARG A 5 -11.19 -7.18 -13.65
C ARG A 5 -12.28 -7.81 -12.76
N THR A 6 -12.81 -8.99 -13.11
CA THR A 6 -13.90 -9.63 -12.35
C THR A 6 -13.32 -10.71 -11.43
N CYS A 7 -13.53 -10.59 -10.11
CA CYS A 7 -13.12 -11.59 -9.11
C CYS A 7 -14.25 -12.62 -8.91
N TYR A 8 -13.91 -13.88 -8.67
CA TYR A 8 -14.87 -14.97 -8.65
C TYR A 8 -14.90 -15.71 -7.30
N CYS A 9 -16.05 -16.24 -6.90
CA CYS A 9 -16.21 -16.99 -5.65
C CYS A 9 -17.09 -18.23 -5.84
N SER A 10 -16.73 -19.31 -5.12
CA SER A 10 -17.49 -20.56 -5.03
C SER A 10 -18.02 -20.75 -3.62
N VAL A 11 -19.28 -21.11 -3.46
CA VAL A 11 -19.93 -21.23 -2.14
C VAL A 11 -20.12 -22.70 -1.74
N VAL A 12 -19.88 -23.02 -0.46
CA VAL A 12 -20.18 -24.33 0.13
C VAL A 12 -21.14 -24.18 1.31
N VAL A 13 -22.28 -24.88 1.25
CA VAL A 13 -23.36 -24.84 2.25
C VAL A 13 -23.39 -26.10 3.11
N VAL A 14 -23.39 -26.01 4.45
CA VAL A 14 -23.29 -27.18 5.36
C VAL A 14 -24.59 -27.51 6.10
N PHE A 15 -25.06 -28.77 6.05
CA PHE A 15 -26.30 -29.27 6.71
C PHE A 15 -26.05 -30.39 7.76
N LEU A 16 -27.03 -30.64 8.65
CA LEU A 16 -26.97 -31.66 9.73
C LEU A 16 -28.29 -32.46 9.84
N VAL A 17 -28.26 -33.77 10.14
CA VAL A 17 -29.45 -34.58 10.50
C VAL A 17 -29.13 -35.59 11.61
N THR A 18 -30.00 -35.71 12.63
CA THR A 18 -30.08 -36.87 13.52
C THR A 18 -31.27 -37.76 13.19
N SER A 19 -31.07 -39.08 13.32
CA SER A 19 -32.05 -40.15 13.12
C SER A 19 -33.37 -39.91 13.89
N LEU A 20 -34.50 -40.03 13.18
CA LEU A 20 -35.86 -39.92 13.71
C LEU A 20 -36.21 -41.12 14.62
N ALA A 21 -36.46 -40.83 15.91
CA ALA A 21 -37.27 -41.69 16.77
C ALA A 21 -38.64 -41.01 17.01
N SER A 22 -39.69 -41.72 16.60
CA SER A 22 -41.10 -41.36 16.65
C SER A 22 -41.63 -41.17 18.08
N ILE A 23 -42.30 -40.05 18.36
CA ILE A 23 -43.46 -39.99 19.27
C ILE A 23 -44.43 -38.92 18.74
N GLY A 24 -45.62 -39.37 18.32
CA GLY A 24 -46.77 -38.50 18.11
C GLY A 24 -47.52 -38.24 19.41
N ASP A 25 -48.18 -37.09 19.53
CA ASP A 25 -49.63 -37.00 19.72
C ASP A 25 -50.04 -35.52 19.67
N GLY A 26 -51.15 -35.23 19.00
CA GLY A 26 -51.63 -33.89 18.76
C GLY A 26 -52.36 -33.30 19.97
N ARG A 27 -52.13 -32.02 20.26
CA ARG A 27 -53.05 -31.15 21.02
C ARG A 27 -52.92 -29.70 20.55
N ARG A 28 -54.08 -29.08 20.30
CA ARG A 28 -54.24 -27.66 19.93
C ARG A 28 -53.73 -26.72 21.04
N PRO A 29 -53.17 -25.53 20.72
CA PRO A 29 -52.77 -24.59 21.76
C PRO A 29 -53.97 -23.82 22.35
N PRO A 30 -53.95 -23.48 23.65
CA PRO A 30 -54.94 -22.62 24.27
C PRO A 30 -54.68 -21.13 23.99
N ARG A 31 -55.75 -20.34 24.15
CA ARG A 31 -55.78 -18.88 24.02
C ARG A 31 -54.78 -18.19 24.96
N GLY A 32 -54.29 -17.04 24.48
CA GLY A 32 -53.18 -16.27 25.04
C GLY A 32 -53.25 -15.97 26.54
N VAL A 33 -52.09 -16.12 27.17
CA VAL A 33 -51.77 -15.63 28.49
C VAL A 33 -50.90 -14.39 28.31
N ALA A 34 -51.30 -13.27 28.92
CA ALA A 34 -50.46 -12.09 29.04
C ALA A 34 -49.26 -12.42 29.94
N GLY A 35 -48.05 -12.48 29.36
CA GLY A 35 -46.81 -12.70 30.09
C GLY A 35 -46.35 -11.43 30.80
N ARG A 36 -46.21 -11.50 32.13
CA ARG A 36 -45.49 -10.54 32.96
C ARG A 36 -43.98 -10.65 32.69
N VAL A 37 -43.28 -9.51 32.62
CA VAL A 37 -41.81 -9.45 32.68
C VAL A 37 -41.38 -9.59 34.14
N PRO A 38 -40.55 -10.58 34.52
CA PRO A 38 -39.96 -10.64 35.86
C PRO A 38 -38.99 -9.47 36.04
N GLY A 39 -39.26 -8.58 37.01
CA GLY A 39 -38.39 -7.46 37.37
C GLY A 39 -39.06 -6.08 37.40
N LEU A 40 -40.17 -5.89 36.68
CA LEU A 40 -40.90 -4.61 36.69
C LEU A 40 -42.07 -4.62 37.69
N PRO A 41 -42.22 -3.61 38.56
CA PRO A 41 -43.41 -3.47 39.40
C PRO A 41 -44.63 -3.01 38.57
N SER A 42 -45.82 -3.41 39.02
CA SER A 42 -47.11 -3.34 38.32
C SER A 42 -47.71 -1.93 38.08
N TYR A 43 -46.91 -0.86 38.09
CA TYR A 43 -47.40 0.53 38.01
C TYR A 43 -46.83 1.36 36.86
N VAL A 44 -45.97 0.81 35.98
CA VAL A 44 -45.52 1.51 34.76
C VAL A 44 -46.23 0.90 33.54
N THR A 45 -47.40 1.43 33.22
CA THR A 45 -47.98 1.30 31.87
C THR A 45 -47.52 2.50 31.07
N VAL A 46 -46.72 2.27 30.03
CA VAL A 46 -46.40 3.30 29.04
C VAL A 46 -47.66 3.48 28.20
N ASP A 47 -48.45 4.51 28.51
CA ASP A 47 -49.65 4.83 27.72
C ASP A 47 -49.24 5.05 26.25
N GLY A 48 -49.72 4.17 25.38
CA GLY A 48 -49.50 4.22 23.93
C GLY A 48 -48.67 3.08 23.33
N PHE A 49 -48.09 2.17 24.11
CA PHE A 49 -47.22 1.10 23.57
C PHE A 49 -47.87 -0.29 23.60
N ASN A 50 -47.94 -0.96 22.45
CA ASN A 50 -48.45 -2.33 22.33
C ASN A 50 -47.28 -3.31 22.08
N MET A 51 -46.87 -4.04 23.12
CA MET A 51 -45.76 -5.01 23.06
C MET A 51 -45.94 -6.09 21.96
N ALA A 52 -47.18 -6.44 21.61
CA ALA A 52 -47.46 -7.44 20.58
C ALA A 52 -47.38 -6.89 19.15
N ARG A 53 -47.34 -5.57 18.98
CA ARG A 53 -47.32 -4.90 17.67
C ARG A 53 -45.96 -4.25 17.34
N ASP A 54 -45.21 -3.77 18.34
CA ASP A 54 -43.99 -2.96 18.13
C ASP A 54 -42.65 -3.54 18.63
N GLY A 55 -42.65 -4.55 19.51
CA GLY A 55 -41.48 -5.31 19.99
C GLY A 55 -40.40 -4.53 20.77
N LEU A 56 -39.80 -5.14 21.81
CA LEU A 56 -38.62 -4.56 22.48
C LEU A 56 -37.40 -4.61 21.56
N ARG A 57 -36.57 -3.56 21.58
CA ARG A 57 -35.30 -3.56 20.83
C ARG A 57 -34.32 -4.61 21.39
N PRO A 58 -33.52 -5.27 20.53
CA PRO A 58 -32.54 -6.26 20.98
C PRO A 58 -31.56 -5.69 22.00
N MET A 59 -31.13 -6.54 22.93
CA MET A 59 -30.07 -6.24 23.89
C MET A 59 -28.98 -7.31 23.77
N TYR A 60 -27.72 -6.90 23.67
CA TYR A 60 -26.58 -7.79 23.54
C TYR A 60 -25.69 -7.68 24.80
N THR A 61 -25.22 -8.83 25.30
CA THR A 61 -24.44 -8.93 26.54
C THR A 61 -23.15 -9.72 26.31
N ALA A 62 -22.09 -9.42 27.05
CA ALA A 62 -20.84 -10.18 26.98
C ALA A 62 -21.01 -11.63 27.48
N PRO A 63 -20.21 -12.60 26.99
CA PRO A 63 -20.37 -14.01 27.30
C PRO A 63 -20.05 -14.39 28.76
N ASP A 64 -19.23 -13.61 29.47
CA ASP A 64 -18.85 -13.87 30.88
C ASP A 64 -18.73 -12.60 31.72
N ASP A 65 -18.69 -12.73 33.05
CA ASP A 65 -18.65 -11.59 33.99
C ASP A 65 -17.28 -10.87 34.04
N THR A 66 -16.21 -11.50 33.54
CA THR A 66 -14.85 -10.94 33.53
C THR A 66 -14.56 -10.04 32.33
N SER A 67 -15.34 -10.17 31.27
CA SER A 67 -15.26 -9.39 30.04
C SER A 67 -16.24 -8.20 29.99
N ARG A 68 -17.10 -8.03 31.00
CA ARG A 68 -18.09 -6.93 31.10
C ARG A 68 -17.53 -5.69 31.79
N MET A 69 -18.01 -4.51 31.40
CA MET A 69 -17.95 -3.28 32.20
C MET A 69 -19.33 -3.01 32.84
N PRO A 70 -19.56 -3.40 34.11
CA PRO A 70 -20.89 -3.36 34.72
C PRO A 70 -21.48 -1.94 34.79
N GLY A 71 -22.73 -1.78 34.32
CA GLY A 71 -23.48 -0.51 34.42
C GLY A 71 -23.30 0.46 33.25
N ARG A 72 -22.44 0.14 32.26
CA ARG A 72 -22.16 0.99 31.10
C ARG A 72 -22.62 0.32 29.79
N TYR A 73 -23.34 1.08 28.97
CA TYR A 73 -24.03 0.55 27.79
C TYR A 73 -23.91 1.48 26.57
N VAL A 74 -23.84 0.87 25.39
CA VAL A 74 -23.88 1.53 24.08
C VAL A 74 -25.31 1.47 23.53
N VAL A 75 -25.90 2.62 23.19
CA VAL A 75 -27.23 2.74 22.59
C VAL A 75 -27.09 3.11 21.13
N VAL A 76 -27.54 2.23 20.23
CA VAL A 76 -27.47 2.42 18.78
C VAL A 76 -28.85 2.79 18.24
N MET A 77 -28.91 3.85 17.43
CA MET A 77 -30.14 4.41 16.86
C MET A 77 -30.35 3.99 15.41
N LYS A 78 -31.61 4.01 14.96
CA LYS A 78 -31.96 3.78 13.55
C LYS A 78 -31.53 4.95 12.69
N ASP A 79 -31.11 4.67 11.46
CA ASP A 79 -30.67 5.70 10.53
C ASP A 79 -31.84 6.58 10.03
N THR A 80 -32.14 7.65 10.76
CA THR A 80 -33.10 8.69 10.36
C THR A 80 -32.35 9.99 10.04
N SER A 81 -32.84 10.72 9.04
CA SER A 81 -32.22 11.92 8.46
C SER A 81 -32.27 13.17 9.35
N ASP A 82 -32.31 13.02 10.67
CA ASP A 82 -32.54 14.12 11.62
C ASP A 82 -31.31 14.32 12.51
N SER A 83 -30.68 15.50 12.43
CA SER A 83 -29.46 15.85 13.19
C SER A 83 -29.67 15.86 14.70
N ASP A 84 -30.94 15.87 15.15
CA ASP A 84 -31.31 16.02 16.56
C ASP A 84 -31.83 14.72 17.20
N ALA A 85 -31.66 13.56 16.55
CA ALA A 85 -32.23 12.29 17.00
C ALA A 85 -31.80 11.87 18.42
N VAL A 86 -30.55 12.13 18.82
CA VAL A 86 -30.07 11.88 20.20
C VAL A 86 -30.81 12.79 21.19
N GLN A 87 -30.95 14.08 20.87
CA GLN A 87 -31.69 15.04 21.71
C GLN A 87 -33.19 14.68 21.81
N HIS A 88 -33.77 14.14 20.73
CA HIS A 88 -35.15 13.65 20.71
C HIS A 88 -35.32 12.45 21.64
N VAL A 89 -34.48 11.43 21.52
CA VAL A 89 -34.49 10.22 22.36
C VAL A 89 -34.26 10.60 23.83
N MET A 90 -33.31 11.48 24.11
CA MET A 90 -33.04 11.99 25.46
C MET A 90 -34.20 12.83 26.01
N GLY A 91 -34.87 13.60 25.16
CA GLY A 91 -36.09 14.36 25.51
C GLY A 91 -37.26 13.44 25.85
N LYS A 92 -37.49 12.40 25.03
CA LYS A 92 -38.49 11.35 25.28
C LYS A 92 -38.18 10.62 26.60
N TYR A 93 -36.95 10.18 26.79
CA TYR A 93 -36.49 9.55 28.04
C TYR A 93 -36.81 10.41 29.27
N LYS A 94 -36.38 11.68 29.28
CA LYS A 94 -36.64 12.63 30.37
C LYS A 94 -38.15 12.78 30.62
N SER A 95 -38.96 12.88 29.56
CA SER A 95 -40.41 13.00 29.68
C SER A 95 -41.07 11.75 30.28
N THR A 96 -40.62 10.55 29.89
CA THR A 96 -41.12 9.25 30.40
C THR A 96 -40.76 9.05 31.87
N VAL A 97 -39.53 9.39 32.26
CA VAL A 97 -39.10 9.34 33.67
C VAL A 97 -39.91 10.33 34.52
N LEU A 98 -40.12 11.56 34.04
CA LEU A 98 -40.95 12.57 34.74
C LEU A 98 -42.43 12.14 34.87
N ALA A 99 -42.97 11.41 33.89
CA ALA A 99 -44.32 10.84 33.97
C ALA A 99 -44.39 9.73 35.03
N ALA A 100 -43.42 8.81 35.02
CA ALA A 100 -43.31 7.74 36.02
C ALA A 100 -43.15 8.29 37.46
N GLN A 101 -42.38 9.37 37.63
CA GLN A 101 -42.21 10.07 38.91
C GLN A 101 -43.51 10.68 39.43
N ARG A 102 -44.30 11.32 38.56
CA ARG A 102 -45.59 11.93 38.94
C ARG A 102 -46.61 10.88 39.38
N GLU A 103 -46.65 9.75 38.69
CA GLU A 103 -47.54 8.64 39.04
C GLU A 103 -47.10 7.92 40.33
N GLY A 104 -45.79 7.69 40.50
CA GLY A 104 -45.22 7.16 41.74
C GLY A 104 -45.56 8.00 42.96
N ARG A 105 -45.44 9.34 42.86
CA ARG A 105 -45.87 10.27 43.92
C ARG A 105 -47.37 10.20 44.20
N ARG A 106 -48.22 10.10 43.16
CA ARG A 106 -49.68 9.94 43.32
C ARG A 106 -50.06 8.65 44.05
N ARG A 107 -49.29 7.58 43.88
CA ARG A 107 -49.55 6.26 44.50
C ARG A 107 -48.80 6.02 45.82
N GLY A 108 -48.13 7.03 46.37
CA GLY A 108 -47.46 6.94 47.67
C GLY A 108 -46.07 6.29 47.64
N HIS A 109 -45.40 6.27 46.48
CA HIS A 109 -44.04 5.75 46.29
C HIS A 109 -43.09 6.88 45.86
N PRO A 110 -42.59 7.72 46.79
CA PRO A 110 -41.71 8.84 46.46
C PRO A 110 -40.30 8.42 46.02
N ASP A 111 -39.87 7.21 46.37
CA ASP A 111 -38.49 6.71 46.18
C ASP A 111 -38.20 6.22 44.75
N VAL A 112 -39.19 6.32 43.84
CA VAL A 112 -39.06 5.96 42.41
C VAL A 112 -37.91 6.71 41.75
N ILE A 113 -37.49 7.85 42.29
CA ILE A 113 -36.33 8.66 41.84
C ILE A 113 -35.01 7.87 41.91
N SER A 114 -34.82 7.01 42.91
CA SER A 114 -33.55 6.29 43.13
C SER A 114 -33.32 5.13 42.16
N ARG A 115 -34.33 4.77 41.36
CA ARG A 115 -34.30 3.60 40.47
C ARG A 115 -33.90 3.94 39.03
N PHE A 116 -33.91 5.22 38.66
CA PHE A 116 -33.57 5.69 37.33
C PHE A 116 -32.37 6.63 37.44
N HIS A 117 -31.26 6.25 36.84
CA HIS A 117 -30.04 7.03 36.82
C HIS A 117 -29.32 6.77 35.50
N MET A 118 -29.44 7.76 34.60
CA MET A 118 -28.79 7.73 33.31
C MET A 118 -27.89 8.95 33.16
N GLU A 119 -26.59 8.70 33.06
CA GLU A 119 -25.58 9.71 32.80
C GLU A 119 -24.91 9.41 31.46
N THR A 120 -24.99 10.35 30.52
CA THR A 120 -24.38 10.21 29.21
C THR A 120 -22.87 10.41 29.34
N VAL A 121 -22.10 9.38 29.01
CA VAL A 121 -20.63 9.38 29.15
C VAL A 121 -19.95 9.96 27.90
N ALA A 122 -20.57 9.79 26.73
CA ALA A 122 -20.15 10.42 25.48
C ALA A 122 -21.38 10.68 24.60
N MET A 123 -21.44 11.86 23.98
CA MET A 123 -22.48 12.23 23.02
C MET A 123 -21.90 12.15 21.60
N GLU A 124 -22.56 11.34 20.77
CA GLU A 124 -22.34 11.16 19.32
C GLU A 124 -21.19 10.23 18.89
N MET A 125 -21.54 9.29 18.00
CA MET A 125 -20.65 8.33 17.34
C MET A 125 -20.84 8.54 15.82
N ASN A 126 -19.77 8.80 15.06
CA ASN A 126 -19.87 9.20 13.64
C ASN A 126 -20.06 8.02 12.67
N VAL A 127 -19.56 6.82 12.98
CA VAL A 127 -19.74 5.61 12.13
C VAL A 127 -21.08 4.90 12.37
N LEU A 128 -21.72 5.12 13.52
CA LEU A 128 -23.07 4.62 13.86
C LEU A 128 -23.79 5.66 14.72
N LYS A 129 -24.99 6.12 14.34
CA LYS A 129 -25.76 7.08 15.16
C LYS A 129 -26.09 6.48 16.53
N GLY A 130 -25.49 6.98 17.61
CA GLY A 130 -25.64 6.40 18.95
C GLY A 130 -24.97 7.20 20.07
N PHE A 131 -25.11 6.73 21.31
CA PHE A 131 -24.46 7.33 22.49
C PHE A 131 -24.14 6.26 23.54
N VAL A 132 -23.19 6.57 24.43
CA VAL A 132 -22.83 5.72 25.57
C VAL A 132 -23.38 6.33 26.84
N ALA A 133 -24.06 5.53 27.64
CA ALA A 133 -24.60 5.96 28.92
C ALA A 133 -24.33 4.93 30.01
N GLU A 134 -24.02 5.42 31.20
CA GLU A 134 -24.19 4.64 32.41
C GLU A 134 -25.68 4.60 32.72
N MET A 135 -26.23 3.39 32.83
CA MET A 135 -27.68 3.17 32.94
C MET A 135 -27.97 2.10 33.99
N THR A 136 -29.04 2.32 34.76
CA THR A 136 -29.60 1.24 35.56
C THR A 136 -30.35 0.23 34.67
N PRO A 137 -30.61 -1.01 35.14
CA PRO A 137 -31.42 -1.97 34.42
C PRO A 137 -32.83 -1.44 34.05
N ASP A 138 -33.39 -0.55 34.87
CA ASP A 138 -34.69 0.08 34.62
C ASP A 138 -34.59 1.14 33.49
N ASP A 139 -33.47 1.85 33.37
CA ASP A 139 -33.19 2.81 32.28
C ASP A 139 -32.98 2.10 30.94
N VAL A 140 -32.22 0.99 30.94
CA VAL A 140 -32.02 0.12 29.76
C VAL A 140 -33.36 -0.38 29.23
N MET A 141 -34.28 -0.76 30.12
CA MET A 141 -35.61 -1.21 29.73
C MET A 141 -36.42 -0.11 29.05
N ILE A 142 -36.39 1.12 29.57
CA ILE A 142 -37.02 2.29 28.94
C ILE A 142 -36.42 2.55 27.56
N MET A 143 -35.09 2.49 27.44
CA MET A 143 -34.39 2.75 26.18
C MET A 143 -34.80 1.77 25.07
N ARG A 144 -34.98 0.49 25.44
CA ARG A 144 -35.41 -0.57 24.52
C ARG A 144 -36.87 -0.47 24.06
N THR A 145 -37.67 0.42 24.64
CA THR A 145 -39.04 0.71 24.18
C THR A 145 -39.10 1.81 23.11
N MET A 146 -38.01 2.54 22.89
CA MET A 146 -38.05 3.71 22.01
C MET A 146 -38.01 3.31 20.53
N SER A 147 -38.87 3.95 19.74
CA SER A 147 -39.02 3.66 18.30
C SER A 147 -37.73 3.88 17.51
N ASP A 148 -36.95 4.87 17.96
CA ASP A 148 -35.79 5.46 17.29
C ASP A 148 -34.48 4.74 17.67
N VAL A 149 -34.52 3.90 18.71
CA VAL A 149 -33.43 2.99 19.09
C VAL A 149 -33.49 1.74 18.23
N GLU A 150 -32.34 1.30 17.72
CA GLU A 150 -32.18 0.05 16.96
C GLU A 150 -31.88 -1.12 17.90
N TYR A 151 -30.87 -0.98 18.78
CA TYR A 151 -30.52 -1.95 19.83
C TYR A 151 -29.67 -1.31 20.95
N VAL A 152 -29.46 -2.05 22.04
CA VAL A 152 -28.59 -1.67 23.17
C VAL A 152 -27.55 -2.77 23.43
N GLU A 153 -26.28 -2.43 23.68
CA GLU A 153 -25.18 -3.38 23.91
C GLU A 153 -24.43 -3.05 25.22
N GLU A 154 -24.04 -4.06 26.00
CA GLU A 154 -23.22 -3.92 27.22
C GLU A 154 -21.71 -3.85 26.88
N ASP A 155 -20.98 -2.89 27.46
CA ASP A 155 -19.57 -2.58 27.12
C ASP A 155 -18.57 -3.65 27.63
N GLN A 156 -17.42 -3.82 26.96
CA GLN A 156 -16.51 -4.98 27.11
C GLN A 156 -14.99 -4.66 27.09
N VAL A 157 -14.15 -5.61 27.55
CA VAL A 157 -12.67 -5.50 27.72
C VAL A 157 -11.86 -6.29 26.66
N PHE A 158 -10.72 -5.75 26.19
CA PHE A 158 -9.74 -6.35 25.24
C PHE A 158 -8.35 -6.57 25.90
N GLU A 159 -7.52 -7.59 25.57
CA GLU A 159 -6.20 -7.89 26.24
C GLU A 159 -5.07 -8.50 25.32
N LYS A 160 -3.80 -8.58 25.81
CA LYS A 160 -2.53 -8.96 25.09
C LYS A 160 -1.86 -10.33 25.45
N GLN A 161 -0.94 -10.91 24.64
CA GLN A 161 -0.29 -12.25 24.85
C GLN A 161 1.20 -12.40 24.30
N GLN A 162 2.21 -12.98 25.04
CA GLN A 162 3.69 -13.00 24.71
C GLN A 162 4.55 -14.27 25.06
N SER A 163 5.75 -14.49 24.41
CA SER A 163 7.09 -15.02 24.89
C SER A 163 8.17 -15.21 23.75
N ALA A 164 9.49 -15.41 24.03
CA ALA A 164 10.66 -14.86 23.26
C ALA A 164 11.83 -15.77 22.70
N HIS A 165 12.54 -15.35 21.60
CA HIS A 165 14.03 -15.41 21.22
C HIS A 165 14.41 -15.10 19.71
N ALA A 166 15.70 -14.83 19.37
CA ALA A 166 16.19 -14.04 18.19
C ALA A 166 17.30 -14.66 17.25
N HIS A 167 17.13 -14.52 15.91
CA HIS A 167 18.09 -14.46 14.76
C HIS A 167 17.37 -13.75 13.58
N ILE A 168 17.83 -13.73 12.29
CA ILE A 168 17.02 -13.15 11.17
C ILE A 168 15.58 -13.58 11.41
N PRO A 169 14.66 -12.62 11.60
CA PRO A 169 13.39 -12.97 12.16
C PRO A 169 12.74 -13.97 11.22
N TRP A 170 12.48 -15.16 11.75
CA TRP A 170 12.04 -16.27 10.93
C TRP A 170 10.74 -15.97 10.20
N HIS A 171 9.99 -14.98 10.68
CA HIS A 171 8.79 -14.52 10.02
C HIS A 171 9.08 -13.93 8.65
N LEU A 172 10.20 -13.23 8.47
CA LEU A 172 10.61 -12.67 7.18
C LEU A 172 11.06 -13.80 6.25
N ASP A 173 11.98 -14.63 6.72
CA ASP A 173 12.49 -15.85 6.06
C ASP A 173 11.35 -16.82 5.64
N ARG A 174 10.28 -16.92 6.43
CA ARG A 174 9.17 -17.82 6.08
C ARG A 174 8.29 -17.28 4.95
N ILE A 175 8.07 -15.97 4.86
CA ILE A 175 7.10 -15.40 3.91
C ILE A 175 7.66 -15.24 2.49
N ASP A 176 8.96 -15.37 2.25
CA ASP A 176 9.54 -15.34 0.90
C ASP A 176 9.91 -16.73 0.35
N GLN A 177 9.66 -17.80 1.11
CA GLN A 177 9.90 -19.19 0.71
C GLN A 177 8.61 -20.01 0.67
N GLN A 178 8.41 -20.79 -0.40
CA GLN A 178 7.25 -21.68 -0.48
C GLN A 178 7.40 -22.94 0.39
N ASP A 179 8.63 -23.44 0.54
CA ASP A 179 8.94 -24.74 1.14
C ASP A 179 9.99 -24.61 2.25
N LEU A 180 9.89 -25.51 3.24
CA LEU A 180 10.95 -25.73 4.23
C LEU A 180 12.10 -26.56 3.61
N PRO A 181 13.34 -26.47 4.12
CA PRO A 181 13.77 -25.73 5.31
C PRO A 181 13.99 -24.22 5.04
N LEU A 182 13.90 -23.43 6.11
CA LEU A 182 14.27 -22.01 6.08
C LEU A 182 15.77 -21.84 5.78
N ASP A 183 16.12 -20.90 4.90
CA ASP A 183 17.47 -20.65 4.44
C ASP A 183 18.19 -19.50 5.18
N GLY A 184 17.48 -18.79 6.07
CA GLY A 184 18.04 -17.68 6.83
C GLY A 184 18.23 -16.42 6.00
N GLN A 185 17.62 -16.34 4.82
CA GLN A 185 17.62 -15.16 3.96
C GLN A 185 16.21 -14.57 3.96
N PHE A 186 16.11 -13.26 3.76
CA PHE A 186 14.85 -12.65 3.41
C PHE A 186 15.09 -11.72 2.24
N ASN A 187 14.63 -12.14 1.08
CA ASN A 187 14.59 -11.30 -0.09
C ASN A 187 13.39 -10.37 0.06
N ARG A 188 13.57 -9.27 0.82
CA ARG A 188 12.67 -8.12 0.76
C ARG A 188 12.40 -7.89 -0.70
N GLN A 189 11.16 -8.05 -1.13
CA GLN A 189 10.77 -7.57 -2.44
C GLN A 189 10.54 -6.06 -2.28
N PRO A 190 11.48 -5.16 -2.60
CA PRO A 190 11.04 -3.98 -3.31
C PRO A 190 10.49 -4.48 -4.66
N VAL A 191 9.89 -3.60 -5.44
CA VAL A 191 10.06 -3.73 -6.88
C VAL A 191 11.57 -3.90 -7.13
N SER A 192 12.05 -5.13 -7.27
CA SER A 192 13.45 -5.41 -7.53
C SER A 192 13.66 -5.20 -9.02
N GLN A 193 13.77 -3.93 -9.36
CA GLN A 193 14.95 -3.54 -10.11
C GLN A 193 16.14 -3.87 -9.21
N THR A 194 16.89 -4.94 -9.49
CA THR A 194 18.16 -5.18 -8.80
C THR A 194 19.12 -4.10 -9.26
N LEU A 195 19.27 -3.05 -8.47
CA LEU A 195 20.25 -2.02 -8.75
C LEU A 195 21.65 -2.59 -8.48
N ASP A 196 22.58 -2.43 -9.42
CA ASP A 196 23.97 -2.87 -9.33
C ASP A 196 24.88 -1.73 -9.78
N CYS A 197 26.17 -1.86 -9.44
CA CYS A 197 27.17 -0.83 -9.65
C CYS A 197 28.30 -1.31 -10.56
N PRO A 198 28.87 -0.42 -11.40
CA PRO A 198 30.03 -0.76 -12.20
C PRO A 198 31.19 -1.24 -11.32
N SER A 199 32.07 -2.07 -11.86
CA SER A 199 33.20 -2.62 -11.10
C SER A 199 34.00 -1.52 -10.39
N GLY A 200 34.21 -1.71 -9.08
CA GLY A 200 34.88 -0.75 -8.19
C GLY A 200 33.98 0.31 -7.55
N TYR A 201 32.70 0.38 -7.91
CA TYR A 201 31.69 1.17 -7.21
C TYR A 201 30.97 0.34 -6.14
N GLN A 202 30.60 1.00 -5.04
CA GLN A 202 29.82 0.43 -3.95
C GLN A 202 28.40 0.96 -3.99
N LEU A 203 27.42 0.05 -3.98
CA LEU A 203 26.00 0.40 -3.96
C LEU A 203 25.57 0.88 -2.58
N PHE A 204 24.91 2.04 -2.54
CA PHE A 204 24.22 2.53 -1.36
C PHE A 204 22.85 3.09 -1.78
N ALA A 205 21.77 2.48 -1.27
CA ALA A 205 20.40 2.71 -1.72
C ALA A 205 20.25 2.50 -3.25
N ASP A 206 20.08 3.57 -4.01
CA ASP A 206 19.90 3.59 -5.47
C ASP A 206 21.05 4.27 -6.23
N ALA A 207 22.15 4.61 -5.53
CA ALA A 207 23.33 5.26 -6.10
C ALA A 207 24.61 4.46 -5.84
N CYS A 208 25.54 4.58 -6.77
CA CYS A 208 26.84 3.94 -6.77
C CYS A 208 27.92 4.95 -6.42
N PHE A 209 28.78 4.63 -5.44
CA PHE A 209 29.84 5.51 -4.99
C PHE A 209 31.22 4.86 -5.11
N LYS A 210 32.22 5.61 -5.58
CA LYS A 210 33.61 5.15 -5.70
C LYS A 210 34.56 6.25 -5.28
N ALA A 211 35.44 5.94 -4.34
CA ALA A 211 36.46 6.86 -3.87
C ALA A 211 37.75 6.68 -4.68
N PHE A 212 38.32 7.79 -5.17
CA PHE A 212 39.54 7.80 -5.95
C PHE A 212 40.72 8.27 -5.08
N ASP A 213 41.79 7.48 -5.03
CA ASP A 213 43.01 7.77 -4.26
C ASP A 213 44.01 8.68 -5.02
N GLU A 214 43.50 9.55 -5.89
CA GLU A 214 44.29 10.55 -6.61
C GLU A 214 43.85 11.95 -6.20
N ALA A 215 44.80 12.83 -5.89
CA ALA A 215 44.51 14.21 -5.56
C ALA A 215 44.39 15.08 -6.83
N LYS A 216 43.23 15.71 -7.03
CA LYS A 216 42.92 16.59 -8.17
C LYS A 216 42.32 17.90 -7.67
N ASP A 217 42.43 18.96 -8.46
CA ASP A 217 41.60 20.15 -8.25
C ASP A 217 40.14 19.87 -8.58
N TYR A 218 39.24 20.75 -8.14
CA TYR A 218 37.80 20.50 -8.21
C TYR A 218 37.34 20.23 -9.65
N SER A 219 37.69 21.11 -10.60
CA SER A 219 37.29 20.97 -12.00
C SER A 219 37.85 19.71 -12.67
N THR A 220 39.08 19.30 -12.32
CA THR A 220 39.64 18.04 -12.84
C THR A 220 38.99 16.82 -12.16
N ALA A 221 38.53 16.93 -10.90
CA ALA A 221 37.75 15.89 -10.24
C ALA A 221 36.35 15.75 -10.84
N GLU A 222 35.68 16.87 -11.16
CA GLU A 222 34.40 16.89 -11.91
C GLU A 222 34.54 16.16 -13.24
N ALA A 223 35.57 16.52 -14.04
CA ALA A 223 35.82 15.88 -15.32
C ALA A 223 36.15 14.37 -15.18
N ALA A 224 36.86 13.99 -14.11
CA ALA A 224 37.16 12.59 -13.83
C ALA A 224 35.90 11.78 -13.47
N CYS A 225 35.01 12.34 -12.66
CA CYS A 225 33.72 11.69 -12.37
C CYS A 225 32.82 11.62 -13.60
N ALA A 226 32.77 12.68 -14.41
CA ALA A 226 32.02 12.69 -15.66
C ALA A 226 32.53 11.60 -16.63
N THR A 227 33.86 11.44 -16.75
CA THR A 227 34.47 10.38 -17.56
C THR A 227 34.12 8.97 -17.04
N ASP A 228 34.02 8.81 -15.72
CA ASP A 228 33.61 7.54 -15.09
C ASP A 228 32.08 7.39 -14.97
N GLY A 229 31.31 8.22 -15.71
CA GLY A 229 29.85 8.14 -15.85
C GLY A 229 29.06 8.60 -14.64
N GLY A 230 29.63 9.52 -13.84
CA GLY A 230 29.04 10.07 -12.62
C GLY A 230 29.36 11.55 -12.42
N ILE A 231 29.11 12.04 -11.21
CA ILE A 231 29.41 13.40 -10.75
C ILE A 231 30.16 13.34 -9.43
N VAL A 232 30.73 14.46 -8.97
CA VAL A 232 31.31 14.53 -7.63
C VAL A 232 30.21 14.32 -6.60
N ALA A 233 30.45 13.49 -5.58
CA ALA A 233 29.41 13.05 -4.67
C ALA A 233 28.77 14.17 -3.85
N GLU A 234 27.44 14.13 -3.71
CA GLU A 234 26.64 15.16 -3.06
C GLU A 234 25.99 14.64 -1.78
N PRO A 235 26.47 15.05 -0.60
CA PRO A 235 25.89 14.63 0.67
C PRO A 235 24.60 15.40 1.00
N ARG A 236 23.53 15.18 0.23
CA ARG A 236 22.24 15.86 0.40
C ARG A 236 21.47 15.49 1.67
N ASN A 237 21.90 14.45 2.36
CA ASN A 237 21.36 14.04 3.64
C ASN A 237 22.44 13.37 4.49
N ARG A 238 22.11 13.15 5.77
CA ARG A 238 23.01 12.53 6.75
C ARG A 238 23.48 11.14 6.31
N ALA A 239 22.60 10.32 5.73
CA ALA A 239 22.96 8.96 5.32
C ALA A 239 24.03 8.97 4.22
N VAL A 240 23.88 9.80 3.19
CA VAL A 240 24.88 9.94 2.13
C VAL A 240 26.17 10.51 2.71
N ASN A 241 26.11 11.53 3.57
CA ASN A 241 27.29 12.07 4.24
C ASN A 241 28.09 11.00 5.00
N ASP A 242 27.41 10.14 5.76
CA ASP A 242 28.04 9.08 6.54
C ASP A 242 28.68 8.01 5.64
N ILE A 243 28.08 7.73 4.48
CA ILE A 243 28.65 6.86 3.45
C ILE A 243 29.94 7.45 2.88
N LEU A 244 29.94 8.75 2.54
CA LEU A 244 31.13 9.42 2.02
C LEU A 244 32.26 9.42 3.06
N ILE A 245 31.94 9.64 4.33
CA ILE A 245 32.91 9.54 5.44
C ILE A 245 33.46 8.12 5.57
N LYS A 246 32.61 7.10 5.43
CA LYS A 246 33.03 5.69 5.47
C LYS A 246 33.98 5.34 4.32
N LEU A 247 33.68 5.81 3.10
CA LEU A 247 34.53 5.62 1.91
C LEU A 247 35.85 6.40 2.01
N LYS A 248 35.84 7.61 2.56
CA LYS A 248 37.07 8.34 2.93
C LYS A 248 37.90 7.52 3.92
N THR A 249 37.27 7.04 4.98
CA THR A 249 37.94 6.33 6.07
C THR A 249 38.54 5.00 5.60
N SER A 250 37.87 4.30 4.68
CA SER A 250 38.38 3.05 4.10
C SER A 250 39.59 3.27 3.18
N LEU A 251 39.73 4.44 2.56
CA LEU A 251 40.97 4.84 1.89
C LEU A 251 42.03 5.26 2.91
N ASN A 252 41.77 6.33 3.66
CA ASN A 252 42.65 6.87 4.69
C ASN A 252 41.89 7.91 5.54
N PRO A 253 41.76 7.74 6.87
CA PRO A 253 41.01 8.66 7.71
C PRO A 253 41.55 10.11 7.74
N ARG A 254 42.81 10.32 7.32
CA ARG A 254 43.48 11.64 7.32
C ARG A 254 43.40 12.38 5.99
N VAL A 255 42.74 11.84 4.97
CA VAL A 255 42.64 12.51 3.66
C VAL A 255 41.35 13.32 3.55
N ARG A 256 41.41 14.38 2.74
CA ARG A 256 40.25 15.23 2.42
C ARG A 256 39.65 14.84 1.09
N PHE A 257 38.34 15.03 0.93
CA PHE A 257 37.68 14.77 -0.35
C PHE A 257 36.69 15.87 -0.76
N TRP A 258 36.64 16.13 -2.06
CA TRP A 258 35.71 17.08 -2.65
C TRP A 258 34.24 16.65 -2.50
N LEU A 259 33.38 17.63 -2.23
CA LEU A 259 31.93 17.50 -2.25
C LEU A 259 31.38 18.20 -3.49
N GLY A 260 30.32 17.65 -4.09
CA GLY A 260 29.60 18.24 -5.22
C GLY A 260 28.81 19.50 -4.88
N LEU A 261 29.44 20.48 -4.23
CA LEU A 261 28.82 21.68 -3.67
C LEU A 261 29.81 22.85 -3.81
N THR A 262 29.39 23.90 -4.52
CA THR A 262 30.23 25.08 -4.82
C THR A 262 29.41 26.35 -4.81
N ASP A 263 30.02 27.51 -4.53
CA ASP A 263 29.41 28.83 -4.73
C ASP A 263 30.14 29.66 -5.80
N ARG A 264 30.93 29.00 -6.66
CA ARG A 264 31.70 29.56 -7.78
C ARG A 264 30.94 30.54 -8.67
N GLU A 265 29.63 30.33 -8.82
CA GLU A 265 28.77 31.18 -9.65
C GLU A 265 28.37 32.47 -8.96
N LYS A 266 28.16 32.41 -7.64
CA LYS A 266 27.69 33.53 -6.83
C LYS A 266 28.13 33.34 -5.39
N GLU A 267 29.10 34.16 -4.98
CA GLU A 267 29.63 34.23 -3.62
C GLU A 267 28.53 34.18 -2.55
N GLY A 268 28.65 33.23 -1.63
CA GLY A 268 27.71 33.01 -0.52
C GLY A 268 26.41 32.29 -0.92
N THR A 269 26.27 31.92 -2.19
CA THR A 269 25.15 31.12 -2.73
C THR A 269 25.68 29.76 -3.20
N TRP A 270 25.68 28.81 -2.28
CA TRP A 270 26.12 27.44 -2.55
C TRP A 270 25.12 26.69 -3.44
N ARG A 271 25.62 25.97 -4.44
CA ARG A 271 24.85 25.15 -5.38
C ARG A 271 25.42 23.74 -5.48
N TRP A 272 24.53 22.76 -5.57
CA TRP A 272 24.84 21.37 -5.91
C TRP A 272 25.20 21.24 -7.41
N ASN A 273 25.72 20.10 -7.86
CA ASN A 273 26.13 19.93 -9.26
C ASN A 273 24.95 19.94 -10.25
N ASP A 274 23.71 19.76 -9.78
CA ASP A 274 22.50 19.92 -10.61
C ASP A 274 21.99 21.37 -10.67
N GLY A 275 22.71 22.32 -10.08
CA GLY A 275 22.39 23.74 -10.06
C GLY A 275 21.43 24.16 -8.95
N GLU A 276 20.91 23.23 -8.14
CA GLU A 276 20.03 23.56 -7.01
C GLU A 276 20.80 24.33 -5.92
N GLU A 277 20.21 25.41 -5.41
CA GLU A 277 20.77 26.22 -4.33
C GLU A 277 20.61 25.54 -2.97
N LEU A 278 21.66 25.55 -2.16
CA LEU A 278 21.67 25.02 -0.80
C LEU A 278 20.80 25.91 0.11
N ASP A 279 19.55 25.50 0.32
CA ASP A 279 18.64 26.18 1.24
C ASP A 279 19.05 25.98 2.72
N ARG A 280 18.67 26.92 3.59
CA ARG A 280 18.93 26.90 5.05
C ARG A 280 18.31 25.70 5.77
N SER A 281 17.28 25.09 5.21
CA SER A 281 16.68 23.86 5.76
C SER A 281 17.37 22.57 5.28
N SER A 282 18.28 22.68 4.30
CA SER A 282 19.03 21.55 3.76
C SER A 282 20.00 20.99 4.79
N PHE A 283 20.22 19.67 4.74
CA PHE A 283 21.25 19.04 5.55
C PHE A 283 22.62 19.62 5.21
N THR A 284 23.35 20.04 6.25
CA THR A 284 24.76 20.43 6.14
C THR A 284 25.56 19.82 7.28
N SER A 285 26.86 19.64 7.06
CA SER A 285 27.79 19.20 8.11
C SER A 285 29.02 20.11 8.19
N TRP A 286 28.83 21.41 7.99
CA TRP A 286 29.87 22.42 8.16
C TRP A 286 30.55 22.33 9.53
N ALA A 287 31.85 22.60 9.57
CA ALA A 287 32.59 22.76 10.81
C ALA A 287 32.15 24.06 11.52
N ASP A 288 32.44 24.15 12.82
CA ASP A 288 32.07 25.34 13.60
C ASP A 288 32.75 26.59 13.02
N GLY A 289 31.93 27.51 12.49
CA GLY A 289 32.41 28.74 11.85
C GLY A 289 32.48 28.68 10.33
N GLU A 290 32.23 27.53 9.71
CA GLU A 290 32.20 27.35 8.25
C GLU A 290 30.75 27.40 7.69
N PRO A 291 30.55 27.81 6.42
CA PRO A 291 31.57 28.32 5.51
C PRO A 291 32.01 29.74 5.87
N ASN A 292 33.32 30.02 5.87
CA ASN A 292 33.89 31.29 6.37
C ASN A 292 34.36 32.25 5.25
N GLN A 293 34.34 31.81 3.99
CA GLN A 293 34.71 32.57 2.80
C GLN A 293 36.11 33.19 2.88
N ALA A 294 37.08 32.55 3.55
CA ALA A 294 38.41 33.11 3.80
C ALA A 294 39.32 33.05 2.55
N GLY A 295 39.04 33.91 1.57
CA GLY A 295 39.92 34.16 0.43
C GLY A 295 39.48 33.51 -0.89
N ASN A 296 38.19 33.62 -1.22
CA ASN A 296 37.58 33.09 -2.45
C ASN A 296 37.64 31.55 -2.47
N GLU A 297 36.99 30.95 -1.47
CA GLU A 297 37.03 29.54 -1.12
C GLU A 297 35.83 28.77 -1.68
N ASP A 298 35.69 28.75 -3.01
CA ASP A 298 34.38 28.49 -3.62
C ASP A 298 33.92 27.01 -3.69
N CYS A 299 34.66 26.07 -3.06
CA CYS A 299 34.43 24.64 -3.19
C CYS A 299 34.41 23.93 -1.83
N ALA A 300 33.39 23.08 -1.61
CA ALA A 300 33.24 22.36 -0.37
C ALA A 300 34.11 21.08 -0.32
N VAL A 301 34.71 20.82 0.83
CA VAL A 301 35.52 19.63 1.11
C VAL A 301 35.09 19.01 2.43
N VAL A 302 35.21 17.69 2.56
CA VAL A 302 35.18 17.04 3.87
C VAL A 302 36.58 16.99 4.46
N GLU A 303 36.72 17.55 5.65
CA GLU A 303 37.95 17.67 6.42
C GLU A 303 38.34 16.37 7.15
N VAL A 304 39.52 16.40 7.76
CA VAL A 304 40.06 15.26 8.52
C VAL A 304 39.14 14.84 9.66
N ASP A 305 38.48 15.79 10.33
CA ASP A 305 37.50 15.58 11.40
C ASP A 305 36.10 15.19 10.89
N SER A 306 35.95 15.02 9.57
CA SER A 306 34.71 14.65 8.88
C SER A 306 33.62 15.74 8.88
N LYS A 307 33.99 16.98 9.18
CA LYS A 307 33.15 18.16 8.96
C LYS A 307 33.46 18.81 7.61
N TRP A 308 32.54 19.65 7.13
CA TRP A 308 32.71 20.34 5.85
C TRP A 308 33.44 21.66 6.06
N ASN A 309 34.24 22.01 5.07
CA ASN A 309 34.95 23.27 5.00
C ASN A 309 34.87 23.81 3.57
N ASP A 310 34.76 25.12 3.41
CA ASP A 310 34.91 25.79 2.14
C ASP A 310 36.41 26.05 1.92
N VAL A 311 36.89 25.77 0.70
CA VAL A 311 38.31 25.88 0.37
C VAL A 311 38.49 26.31 -1.09
N PRO A 312 39.64 26.88 -1.49
CA PRO A 312 39.86 27.29 -2.86
C PRO A 312 39.83 26.06 -3.78
N CYS A 313 38.98 26.10 -4.81
CA CYS A 313 38.80 25.03 -5.79
C CYS A 313 40.09 24.52 -6.46
N ARG A 314 41.15 25.37 -6.47
CA ARG A 314 42.48 25.06 -7.02
C ARG A 314 43.34 24.13 -6.16
N LEU A 315 42.96 23.88 -4.90
CA LEU A 315 43.66 22.92 -4.05
C LEU A 315 43.54 21.52 -4.63
N LYS A 316 44.36 20.56 -4.18
CA LYS A 316 44.30 19.19 -4.71
C LYS A 316 43.88 18.23 -3.61
N TYR A 317 42.67 17.68 -3.75
CA TYR A 317 42.10 16.70 -2.82
C TYR A 317 41.63 15.46 -3.55
N ARG A 318 41.41 14.39 -2.79
CA ARG A 318 40.79 13.17 -3.33
C ARG A 318 39.32 13.47 -3.62
N PHE A 319 38.63 12.56 -4.28
CA PHE A 319 37.25 12.78 -4.64
C PHE A 319 36.51 11.46 -4.64
N ILE A 320 35.19 11.56 -4.41
CA ILE A 320 34.28 10.42 -4.50
C ILE A 320 33.35 10.75 -5.65
N CYS A 321 33.23 9.82 -6.60
CA CYS A 321 32.23 9.94 -7.66
C CYS A 321 30.96 9.22 -7.22
N GLN A 322 29.82 9.84 -7.51
CA GLN A 322 28.49 9.24 -7.40
C GLN A 322 27.90 9.05 -8.80
N ARG A 323 27.20 7.94 -9.03
CA ARG A 323 26.47 7.69 -10.26
C ARG A 323 25.20 6.88 -10.01
N PRO A 324 24.17 6.94 -10.88
CA PRO A 324 23.01 6.08 -10.77
C PRO A 324 23.40 4.60 -10.81
N ALA A 325 22.77 3.79 -9.97
CA ALA A 325 22.85 2.34 -10.11
C ALA A 325 22.01 1.87 -11.31
N TYR A 326 22.42 0.78 -11.96
CA TYR A 326 21.69 0.22 -13.10
C TYR A 326 20.93 -1.05 -12.74
N ILE A 327 19.84 -1.33 -13.45
CA ILE A 327 18.96 -2.47 -13.20
C ILE A 327 19.57 -3.75 -13.78
N THR A 328 19.78 -4.81 -12.99
CA THR A 328 20.47 -6.06 -13.39
C THR A 328 19.58 -7.27 -13.65
N LYS A 329 18.25 -7.19 -13.53
CA LYS A 329 17.47 -8.42 -13.73
C LYS A 329 17.32 -8.76 -15.22
N GLN A 330 18.25 -9.57 -15.71
CA GLN A 330 18.04 -10.44 -16.88
C GLN A 330 16.80 -11.27 -16.58
N VAL A 331 15.68 -11.01 -17.27
CA VAL A 331 14.45 -11.77 -17.06
C VAL A 331 14.58 -13.08 -17.81
N TYR A 332 15.25 -14.06 -17.18
CA TYR A 332 15.28 -15.43 -17.69
C TYR A 332 13.86 -16.00 -17.62
N ILE A 333 13.35 -16.40 -18.78
CA ILE A 333 11.99 -16.90 -18.93
C ILE A 333 11.97 -18.42 -18.80
N GLY A 334 13.02 -19.10 -19.28
CA GLY A 334 13.15 -20.55 -19.15
C GLY A 334 13.84 -21.19 -20.35
N CYS A 335 13.92 -22.52 -20.32
CA CYS A 335 14.47 -23.33 -21.38
C CYS A 335 13.40 -23.72 -22.42
N TYR A 336 13.65 -23.44 -23.70
CA TYR A 336 12.72 -23.71 -24.81
C TYR A 336 13.36 -24.53 -25.92
N ARG A 337 12.54 -25.32 -26.61
CA ARG A 337 12.97 -26.10 -27.77
C ARG A 337 13.11 -25.19 -28.98
N ASP A 338 14.13 -25.44 -29.77
CA ASP A 338 14.31 -24.83 -31.09
C ASP A 338 13.92 -25.82 -32.21
N GLY A 339 13.63 -25.34 -33.41
CA GLY A 339 12.97 -26.11 -34.48
C GLY A 339 13.82 -27.22 -35.14
N GLY A 340 15.05 -27.44 -34.68
CA GLY A 340 15.88 -28.60 -35.04
C GLY A 340 16.52 -28.53 -36.44
N SER A 341 16.32 -27.43 -37.19
CA SER A 341 17.00 -27.15 -38.45
C SER A 341 17.25 -25.65 -38.62
N LEU A 342 18.13 -25.27 -39.56
CA LEU A 342 18.44 -23.86 -39.81
C LEU A 342 17.28 -23.08 -40.41
N ASP A 343 16.36 -23.75 -41.10
CA ASP A 343 15.22 -23.15 -41.80
C ASP A 343 13.99 -22.94 -40.89
N ILE A 344 14.04 -23.47 -39.66
CA ILE A 344 12.92 -23.47 -38.73
C ILE A 344 13.47 -23.15 -37.32
N ARG A 345 13.41 -21.87 -36.94
CA ARG A 345 13.92 -21.36 -35.66
C ARG A 345 12.79 -20.83 -34.78
N ASP A 346 12.97 -20.97 -33.47
CA ASP A 346 12.00 -20.45 -32.47
C ASP A 346 12.08 -18.92 -32.36
N LEU A 347 13.30 -18.36 -32.36
CA LEU A 347 13.54 -16.93 -32.53
C LEU A 347 14.06 -16.68 -33.95
N THR A 348 13.35 -15.84 -34.71
CA THR A 348 13.57 -15.65 -36.15
C THR A 348 14.15 -14.27 -36.52
N GLY A 349 14.55 -13.48 -35.53
CA GLY A 349 15.12 -12.14 -35.71
C GLY A 349 16.63 -12.16 -35.93
N ASP A 350 17.33 -11.18 -35.35
CA ASP A 350 18.78 -11.02 -35.52
C ASP A 350 19.61 -12.11 -34.80
N VAL A 351 20.86 -12.31 -35.22
CA VAL A 351 21.73 -13.40 -34.73
C VAL A 351 23.15 -12.92 -34.48
N MET A 352 23.68 -13.26 -33.30
CA MET A 352 25.09 -13.05 -32.94
C MET A 352 25.74 -14.38 -32.53
N LYS A 353 26.99 -14.60 -32.97
CA LYS A 353 27.81 -15.73 -32.53
C LYS A 353 29.13 -15.22 -32.00
N ASP A 354 29.51 -15.67 -30.80
CA ASP A 354 30.78 -15.29 -30.16
C ASP A 354 31.40 -16.53 -29.48
N GLU A 355 32.50 -16.99 -30.05
CA GLU A 355 33.20 -18.22 -29.65
C GLU A 355 33.96 -18.08 -28.33
N GLU A 356 34.29 -16.85 -27.90
CA GLU A 356 35.19 -16.62 -26.75
C GLU A 356 34.53 -15.80 -25.63
N ASN A 357 33.63 -14.87 -25.96
CA ASN A 357 33.15 -13.86 -24.99
C ASN A 357 31.62 -13.78 -24.89
N LEU A 358 30.87 -14.79 -25.37
CA LEU A 358 29.41 -14.76 -25.22
C LEU A 358 29.01 -14.89 -23.75
N THR A 359 28.20 -13.95 -23.28
CA THR A 359 27.54 -13.98 -21.98
C THR A 359 26.04 -13.71 -22.17
N PRO A 360 25.19 -14.05 -21.19
CA PRO A 360 23.79 -13.64 -21.22
C PRO A 360 23.64 -12.11 -21.38
N THR A 361 24.54 -11.33 -20.76
CA THR A 361 24.55 -9.87 -20.85
C THR A 361 24.89 -9.39 -22.26
N SER A 362 25.91 -9.95 -22.91
CA SER A 362 26.29 -9.52 -24.26
C SER A 362 25.23 -9.90 -25.31
N CYS A 363 24.60 -11.07 -25.17
CA CYS A 363 23.46 -11.45 -26.03
C CYS A 363 22.24 -10.55 -25.81
N LEU A 364 21.89 -10.27 -24.55
CA LEU A 364 20.81 -9.34 -24.23
C LEU A 364 21.09 -7.94 -24.77
N SER A 365 22.31 -7.44 -24.62
CA SER A 365 22.71 -6.13 -25.16
C SER A 365 22.54 -6.09 -26.67
N HIS A 366 23.01 -7.12 -27.38
CA HIS A 366 22.88 -7.21 -28.83
C HIS A 366 21.41 -7.22 -29.28
N CYS A 367 20.58 -8.11 -28.72
CA CYS A 367 19.16 -8.18 -29.09
C CYS A 367 18.37 -6.93 -28.67
N THR A 368 18.79 -6.26 -27.60
CA THR A 368 18.20 -4.99 -27.16
C THR A 368 18.56 -3.87 -28.14
N SER A 369 19.83 -3.75 -28.55
CA SER A 369 20.27 -2.79 -29.56
C SER A 369 19.64 -3.06 -30.93
N ALA A 370 19.31 -4.32 -31.23
CA ALA A 370 18.59 -4.72 -32.44
C ALA A 370 17.06 -4.58 -32.33
N GLY A 371 16.52 -4.13 -31.19
CA GLY A 371 15.10 -3.79 -31.02
C GLY A 371 14.14 -4.96 -30.75
N TYR A 372 14.64 -6.18 -30.56
CA TYR A 372 13.80 -7.37 -30.35
C TYR A 372 13.38 -7.56 -28.90
N ARG A 373 12.18 -8.12 -28.64
CA ARG A 373 11.64 -8.33 -27.27
C ARG A 373 12.28 -9.48 -26.49
N TYR A 374 12.91 -10.42 -27.17
CA TYR A 374 13.49 -11.61 -26.56
C TYR A 374 14.88 -11.91 -27.15
N ALA A 375 15.73 -12.47 -26.30
CA ALA A 375 17.04 -13.00 -26.64
C ALA A 375 17.10 -14.47 -26.22
N GLY A 376 17.58 -15.35 -27.08
CA GLY A 376 17.77 -16.76 -26.83
C GLY A 376 19.23 -17.14 -26.97
N LEU A 377 19.83 -17.64 -25.90
CA LEU A 377 21.19 -18.18 -25.93
C LEU A 377 21.14 -19.68 -26.21
N GLN A 378 21.97 -20.15 -27.14
CA GLN A 378 22.04 -21.55 -27.56
C GLN A 378 23.50 -22.01 -27.63
N TYR A 379 23.72 -23.28 -27.29
CA TYR A 379 24.99 -23.99 -27.47
C TYR A 379 26.23 -23.35 -26.81
N GLY A 380 26.05 -22.43 -25.86
CA GLY A 380 27.13 -21.75 -25.15
C GLY A 380 27.67 -20.49 -25.84
N LYS A 381 27.43 -20.32 -27.14
CA LYS A 381 28.13 -19.35 -28.00
C LYS A 381 27.28 -18.71 -29.11
N GLU A 382 26.00 -19.04 -29.16
CA GLU A 382 25.06 -18.48 -30.12
C GLU A 382 23.96 -17.68 -29.41
N CYS A 383 23.56 -16.57 -30.01
CA CYS A 383 22.54 -15.65 -29.55
C CYS A 383 21.55 -15.40 -30.68
N PHE A 384 20.27 -15.60 -30.42
CA PHE A 384 19.18 -15.44 -31.37
C PHE A 384 18.17 -14.43 -30.81
N CYS A 385 17.78 -13.44 -31.58
CA CYS A 385 16.85 -12.39 -31.18
C CYS A 385 15.47 -12.65 -31.82
N GLY A 386 14.39 -12.17 -31.19
CA GLY A 386 13.06 -12.29 -31.77
C GLY A 386 11.96 -11.66 -30.91
N ASP A 387 10.81 -11.39 -31.52
CA ASP A 387 9.67 -10.80 -30.82
C ASP A 387 8.67 -11.81 -30.26
N ASN A 388 8.84 -13.08 -30.62
CA ASN A 388 8.04 -14.22 -30.19
C ASN A 388 8.96 -15.44 -29.99
N PHE A 389 8.56 -16.36 -29.12
CA PHE A 389 9.24 -17.63 -28.86
C PHE A 389 8.22 -18.67 -28.35
N GLY A 390 8.61 -19.94 -28.26
CA GLY A 390 7.80 -21.02 -27.72
C GLY A 390 6.99 -21.81 -28.74
N GLY A 391 7.22 -21.61 -30.04
CA GLY A 391 6.53 -22.34 -31.12
C GLY A 391 6.76 -23.86 -31.08
N PHE A 392 7.82 -24.31 -30.42
CA PHE A 392 8.18 -25.73 -30.25
C PHE A 392 8.01 -26.24 -28.81
N GLY A 393 7.47 -25.40 -27.92
CA GLY A 393 7.19 -25.72 -26.52
C GLY A 393 8.41 -25.62 -25.58
N ALA A 394 8.11 -25.56 -24.27
CA ALA A 394 9.12 -25.53 -23.22
C ALA A 394 9.90 -26.87 -23.13
N ALA A 395 11.15 -26.79 -22.68
CA ALA A 395 12.01 -27.91 -22.38
C ALA A 395 12.37 -27.95 -20.88
N PRO A 396 12.73 -29.11 -20.32
CA PRO A 396 13.29 -29.18 -18.97
C PRO A 396 14.56 -28.31 -18.84
N GLU A 397 14.67 -27.58 -17.73
CA GLU A 397 15.82 -26.72 -17.42
C GLU A 397 17.17 -27.45 -17.51
N SER A 398 17.21 -28.73 -17.15
CA SER A 398 18.39 -29.59 -17.26
C SER A 398 18.94 -29.73 -18.68
N GLU A 399 18.16 -29.41 -19.71
CA GLU A 399 18.57 -29.46 -21.11
C GLU A 399 19.25 -28.15 -21.58
N CYS A 400 19.08 -27.03 -20.85
CA CYS A 400 19.79 -25.77 -21.06
C CYS A 400 21.08 -25.72 -20.22
N ASN A 401 21.98 -26.66 -20.45
CA ASN A 401 23.12 -26.95 -19.56
C ASN A 401 24.49 -26.60 -20.14
N LYS A 402 24.57 -25.87 -21.26
CA LYS A 402 25.86 -25.48 -21.86
C LYS A 402 26.41 -24.23 -21.17
N PRO A 403 27.66 -24.27 -20.66
CA PRO A 403 28.32 -23.08 -20.16
C PRO A 403 28.47 -22.01 -21.25
N CYS A 404 28.41 -20.74 -20.87
CA CYS A 404 28.68 -19.63 -21.78
C CYS A 404 30.18 -19.53 -22.12
N SER A 405 30.52 -19.18 -23.35
CA SER A 405 31.93 -19.03 -23.77
C SER A 405 32.67 -17.94 -22.99
N GLY A 406 32.00 -16.81 -22.72
CA GLY A 406 32.55 -15.68 -21.97
C GLY A 406 32.33 -15.72 -20.46
N ASP A 407 31.55 -16.67 -19.95
CA ASP A 407 31.33 -16.87 -18.51
C ASP A 407 30.91 -18.31 -18.20
N ALA A 408 31.89 -19.15 -17.86
CA ALA A 408 31.65 -20.56 -17.58
C ALA A 408 30.78 -20.81 -16.33
N ALA A 409 30.53 -19.80 -15.48
CA ALA A 409 29.63 -19.90 -14.34
C ALA A 409 28.15 -19.74 -14.72
N LYS A 410 27.85 -19.35 -15.97
CA LYS A 410 26.50 -19.14 -16.49
C LYS A 410 26.16 -20.16 -17.57
N THR A 411 24.86 -20.39 -17.74
CA THR A 411 24.32 -21.28 -18.78
C THR A 411 23.78 -20.47 -19.97
N CYS A 412 24.15 -20.90 -21.17
CA CYS A 412 23.83 -20.26 -22.44
C CYS A 412 23.16 -21.28 -23.37
N GLY A 413 22.02 -21.81 -22.93
CA GLY A 413 21.22 -22.76 -23.69
C GLY A 413 21.73 -24.18 -23.69
N GLY A 414 21.37 -24.91 -24.74
CA GLY A 414 21.65 -26.33 -24.92
C GLY A 414 21.67 -26.73 -26.40
N ASP A 415 21.77 -28.02 -26.65
CA ASP A 415 21.74 -28.57 -28.01
C ASP A 415 20.30 -28.42 -28.56
N TRP A 416 20.10 -27.45 -29.48
CA TRP A 416 18.77 -27.04 -29.93
C TRP A 416 17.82 -26.64 -28.79
N ARG A 417 18.40 -26.02 -27.74
CA ARG A 417 17.68 -25.44 -26.63
C ARG A 417 18.07 -24.00 -26.43
N ASN A 418 17.08 -23.13 -26.39
CA ASN A 418 17.28 -21.71 -26.14
C ASN A 418 17.04 -21.44 -24.66
N SER A 419 18.04 -20.87 -24.00
CA SER A 419 17.83 -20.13 -22.75
C SER A 419 17.23 -18.79 -23.11
N ILE A 420 15.92 -18.63 -22.90
CA ILE A 420 15.17 -17.43 -23.31
C ILE A 420 15.24 -16.38 -22.21
N TYR A 421 15.53 -15.15 -22.63
CA TYR A 421 15.53 -13.97 -21.79
C TYR A 421 14.65 -12.89 -22.44
N ARG A 422 13.96 -12.09 -21.62
CA ARG A 422 13.33 -10.86 -22.08
C ARG A 422 14.39 -9.76 -22.22
N THR A 423 14.42 -9.08 -23.35
CA THR A 423 15.22 -7.86 -23.52
C THR A 423 14.56 -6.72 -22.75
N ILE A 424 15.36 -5.78 -22.24
CA ILE A 424 14.85 -4.58 -21.56
C ILE A 424 14.94 -3.44 -22.56
N THR A 425 13.84 -3.14 -23.24
CA THR A 425 13.76 -1.98 -24.13
C THR A 425 13.71 -0.69 -23.30
N GLY A 426 14.88 -0.06 -23.11
CA GLY A 426 15.06 1.37 -23.36
C GLY A 426 14.58 2.42 -22.36
N TYR A 427 14.06 2.10 -21.17
CA TYR A 427 13.60 3.15 -20.24
C TYR A 427 14.71 3.69 -19.33
N ILE A 428 14.92 5.01 -19.37
CA ILE A 428 15.86 5.81 -18.57
C ILE A 428 15.08 6.84 -17.73
N LYS A 429 15.30 6.87 -16.42
CA LYS A 429 14.52 7.68 -15.46
C LYS A 429 15.24 8.98 -15.13
N GLN A 430 14.50 10.09 -15.12
CA GLN A 430 14.92 11.37 -14.56
C GLN A 430 13.82 11.91 -13.63
N LYS A 431 14.12 12.00 -12.32
CA LYS A 431 13.13 12.34 -11.28
C LYS A 431 11.89 11.44 -11.35
N ASN A 432 10.68 12.00 -11.52
CA ASN A 432 9.42 11.25 -11.59
C ASN A 432 8.94 10.96 -13.04
N GLN A 433 9.79 11.23 -14.04
CA GLN A 433 9.48 11.01 -15.45
C GLN A 433 10.37 9.91 -16.02
N ILE A 434 9.79 9.04 -16.84
CA ILE A 434 10.51 7.98 -17.52
C ILE A 434 10.63 8.35 -19.00
N TYR A 435 11.81 8.17 -19.57
CA TYR A 435 12.10 8.43 -20.98
C TYR A 435 12.56 7.16 -21.68
N LYS A 436 12.39 7.08 -22.99
CA LYS A 436 12.90 5.98 -23.82
C LYS A 436 13.41 6.49 -25.15
N VAL A 437 14.57 6.01 -25.56
CA VAL A 437 15.20 6.35 -26.84
C VAL A 437 14.91 5.23 -27.84
N TYR A 438 14.37 5.58 -29.01
CA TYR A 438 14.11 4.65 -30.10
C TYR A 438 15.09 4.92 -31.23
N SER A 439 15.74 3.86 -31.71
CA SER A 439 16.67 3.89 -32.84
C SER A 439 16.05 3.40 -34.15
N ASP A 440 14.71 3.34 -34.22
CA ASP A 440 13.95 3.03 -35.43
C ASP A 440 13.45 4.37 -36.00
N ALA A 441 13.98 4.77 -37.16
CA ALA A 441 13.67 6.08 -37.74
C ALA A 441 12.21 6.14 -38.19
N LYS A 442 11.47 7.18 -37.79
CA LYS A 442 10.04 7.36 -38.12
C LYS A 442 9.69 8.83 -38.33
N THR A 443 8.60 9.06 -39.06
CA THR A 443 7.97 10.39 -39.13
C THR A 443 7.50 10.83 -37.75
N TYR A 444 7.40 12.14 -37.52
CA TYR A 444 7.02 12.70 -36.22
C TYR A 444 5.70 12.11 -35.71
N THR A 445 4.69 12.03 -36.58
CA THR A 445 3.38 11.45 -36.24
C THR A 445 3.48 9.97 -35.90
N ALA A 446 4.22 9.18 -36.69
CA ALA A 446 4.40 7.74 -36.44
C ALA A 446 5.23 7.48 -35.17
N ALA A 447 6.21 8.33 -34.88
CA ALA A 447 6.95 8.31 -33.62
C ALA A 447 6.02 8.58 -32.43
N GLY A 448 5.13 9.57 -32.54
CA GLY A 448 4.09 9.86 -31.56
C GLY A 448 3.14 8.68 -31.32
N GLU A 449 2.72 7.97 -32.38
CA GLU A 449 1.90 6.76 -32.26
C GLU A 449 2.63 5.62 -31.54
N VAL A 450 3.93 5.46 -31.78
CA VAL A 450 4.76 4.48 -31.05
C VAL A 450 4.87 4.86 -29.57
N CYS A 451 5.12 6.14 -29.26
CA CYS A 451 5.14 6.61 -27.87
C CYS A 451 3.80 6.38 -27.17
N ALA A 452 2.68 6.64 -27.86
CA ALA A 452 1.33 6.43 -27.35
C ALA A 452 1.01 4.95 -27.12
N ALA A 453 1.44 4.06 -28.03
CA ALA A 453 1.31 2.61 -27.88
C ALA A 453 2.06 2.09 -26.65
N ASP A 454 3.17 2.74 -26.29
CA ASP A 454 3.98 2.45 -25.10
C ASP A 454 3.51 3.22 -23.84
N GLY A 455 2.31 3.81 -23.87
CA GLY A 455 1.66 4.46 -22.73
C GLY A 455 2.17 5.86 -22.41
N GLY A 456 2.82 6.51 -23.37
CA GLY A 456 3.43 7.84 -23.22
C GLY A 456 3.16 8.76 -24.41
N ARG A 457 4.08 9.70 -24.64
CA ARG A 457 4.08 10.64 -25.77
C ARG A 457 5.53 11.03 -26.12
N LEU A 458 5.73 11.83 -27.15
CA LEU A 458 7.08 12.36 -27.45
C LEU A 458 7.60 13.20 -26.26
N ALA A 459 8.92 13.25 -26.07
CA ALA A 459 9.51 13.83 -24.86
C ALA A 459 9.43 15.36 -24.86
N ASP A 460 8.84 15.95 -23.82
CA ASP A 460 8.74 17.40 -23.66
C ASP A 460 9.98 17.93 -22.92
N VAL A 461 10.81 18.70 -23.62
CA VAL A 461 12.13 19.14 -23.13
C VAL A 461 12.02 20.52 -22.49
N ARG A 462 11.42 20.58 -21.29
CA ARG A 462 10.99 21.84 -20.67
C ARG A 462 12.03 22.53 -19.79
N THR A 463 13.18 21.91 -19.54
CA THR A 463 14.24 22.48 -18.71
C THR A 463 15.60 22.11 -19.26
N GLU A 464 16.62 22.92 -18.95
CA GLU A 464 18.01 22.64 -19.29
C GLU A 464 18.48 21.29 -18.73
N ALA A 465 18.07 20.95 -17.51
CA ALA A 465 18.38 19.66 -16.89
C ALA A 465 17.81 18.46 -17.68
N VAL A 466 16.59 18.58 -18.21
CA VAL A 466 15.97 17.54 -19.05
C VAL A 466 16.64 17.47 -20.43
N HIS A 467 16.95 18.63 -21.01
CA HIS A 467 17.70 18.72 -22.26
C HIS A 467 19.03 17.98 -22.17
N ASP A 468 19.88 18.33 -21.21
CA ASP A 468 21.19 17.71 -21.03
C ASP A 468 21.11 16.21 -20.76
N PHE A 469 20.11 15.78 -20.00
CA PHE A 469 19.86 14.36 -19.72
C PHE A 469 19.53 13.58 -20.99
N LEU A 470 18.59 14.08 -21.80
CA LEU A 470 18.18 13.43 -23.04
C LEU A 470 19.26 13.47 -24.11
N VAL A 471 20.04 14.56 -24.19
CA VAL A 471 21.21 14.65 -25.08
C VAL A 471 22.26 13.59 -24.72
N ARG A 472 22.54 13.39 -23.42
CA ARG A 472 23.45 12.31 -22.99
C ARG A 472 22.93 10.93 -23.38
N ALA A 473 21.63 10.69 -23.27
CA ALA A 473 21.01 9.44 -23.66
C ALA A 473 21.05 9.21 -25.18
N ALA A 474 20.70 10.22 -25.97
CA ALA A 474 20.76 10.19 -27.44
C ALA A 474 22.18 9.90 -27.94
N ARG A 475 23.19 10.55 -27.37
CA ARG A 475 24.62 10.32 -27.69
C ARG A 475 25.10 8.89 -27.44
N VAL A 476 24.50 8.20 -26.47
CA VAL A 476 24.83 6.79 -26.17
C VAL A 476 24.23 5.85 -27.22
N VAL A 477 23.04 6.16 -27.73
CA VAL A 477 22.34 5.34 -28.73
C VAL A 477 22.95 5.54 -30.11
N ASP A 478 22.99 6.78 -30.60
CA ASP A 478 23.69 7.14 -31.83
C ASP A 478 24.03 8.64 -31.78
N PRO A 479 25.32 9.01 -31.62
CA PRO A 479 25.73 10.41 -31.55
C PRO A 479 25.68 11.15 -32.90
N GLY A 480 25.39 10.45 -34.01
CA GLY A 480 25.34 11.01 -35.36
C GLY A 480 23.94 11.12 -35.97
N ARG A 481 22.88 10.78 -35.21
CA ARG A 481 21.48 10.82 -35.66
C ARG A 481 20.70 11.92 -34.97
N ASP A 482 19.70 12.44 -35.66
CA ASP A 482 18.78 13.43 -35.12
C ASP A 482 17.59 12.73 -34.44
N TYR A 483 16.96 13.40 -33.48
CA TYR A 483 15.94 12.80 -32.61
C TYR A 483 14.71 13.69 -32.45
N TRP A 484 13.51 13.19 -32.81
CA TRP A 484 12.26 13.87 -32.51
C TRP A 484 12.04 14.07 -31.00
N ILE A 485 11.59 15.28 -30.65
CA ILE A 485 11.10 15.68 -29.33
C ILE A 485 9.64 16.12 -29.44
N GLY A 486 8.93 16.28 -28.34
CA GLY A 486 7.48 16.54 -28.35
C GLY A 486 7.04 17.94 -28.81
N LEU A 487 7.91 18.73 -29.43
CA LEU A 487 7.63 20.13 -29.80
C LEU A 487 7.16 20.21 -31.26
N ASN A 488 6.08 20.94 -31.54
CA ASN A 488 5.59 21.16 -32.91
C ASN A 488 4.77 22.46 -33.03
N ASP A 489 4.60 23.00 -34.22
CA ASP A 489 3.71 24.15 -34.49
C ASP A 489 2.74 23.88 -35.67
N GLN A 490 2.41 22.59 -35.87
CA GLN A 490 1.61 22.07 -36.99
C GLN A 490 0.25 22.76 -37.16
N GLU A 491 -0.36 23.23 -36.08
CA GLU A 491 -1.67 23.90 -36.11
C GLU A 491 -1.58 25.40 -36.43
N VAL A 492 -0.57 26.08 -35.90
CA VAL A 492 -0.40 27.53 -36.02
C VAL A 492 1.09 27.85 -36.15
N GLU A 493 1.50 28.17 -37.38
CA GLU A 493 2.86 28.57 -37.73
C GLU A 493 3.43 29.63 -36.76
N GLY A 494 4.60 29.35 -36.20
CA GLY A 494 5.30 30.20 -35.25
C GLY A 494 4.75 30.14 -33.82
N SER A 495 3.73 29.33 -33.55
CA SER A 495 3.16 29.08 -32.22
C SER A 495 3.42 27.63 -31.81
N TRP A 496 4.60 27.41 -31.24
CA TRP A 496 5.07 26.09 -30.80
C TRP A 496 4.29 25.56 -29.60
N VAL A 497 3.96 24.26 -29.64
CA VAL A 497 3.16 23.52 -28.66
C VAL A 497 3.84 22.17 -28.37
N TRP A 498 3.90 21.81 -27.09
CA TRP A 498 4.41 20.52 -26.60
C TRP A 498 3.43 19.37 -26.84
N SER A 499 3.86 18.14 -26.62
CA SER A 499 3.06 16.95 -26.96
C SER A 499 1.87 16.72 -26.01
N ASP A 500 1.77 17.46 -24.91
CA ASP A 500 0.55 17.58 -24.08
C ASP A 500 -0.41 18.68 -24.50
N GLY A 501 -0.03 19.54 -25.44
CA GLY A 501 -0.85 20.68 -25.86
C GLY A 501 -0.50 22.01 -25.17
N ASP A 502 0.51 22.06 -24.29
CA ASP A 502 0.93 23.33 -23.71
C ASP A 502 1.74 24.17 -24.72
N PRO A 503 1.48 25.49 -24.84
CA PRO A 503 2.29 26.36 -25.68
C PRO A 503 3.68 26.60 -25.09
N LEU A 504 4.69 26.78 -25.95
CA LEU A 504 6.02 27.28 -25.56
C LEU A 504 5.94 28.80 -25.36
N GLY A 505 5.96 29.25 -24.09
CA GLY A 505 5.77 30.63 -23.69
C GLY A 505 7.00 31.51 -23.82
N ALA A 506 6.78 32.84 -23.83
CA ALA A 506 7.85 33.82 -23.85
C ALA A 506 8.63 33.80 -22.52
N GLY A 507 9.84 33.27 -22.53
CA GLY A 507 10.72 33.11 -21.37
C GLY A 507 10.89 31.67 -20.89
N ASP A 508 10.20 30.72 -21.51
CA ASP A 508 10.41 29.29 -21.26
C ASP A 508 11.78 28.84 -21.78
N PHE A 509 12.29 27.75 -21.22
CA PHE A 509 13.54 27.15 -21.67
C PHE A 509 13.42 26.72 -23.14
N ALA A 510 14.35 27.21 -23.96
CA ALA A 510 14.48 26.82 -25.35
C ALA A 510 15.95 26.67 -25.73
N SER A 511 16.29 25.58 -26.42
CA SER A 511 17.67 25.25 -26.80
C SER A 511 17.86 25.29 -28.32
N TRP A 512 17.23 26.23 -29.01
CA TRP A 512 17.32 26.38 -30.48
C TRP A 512 18.76 26.59 -30.96
N ALA A 513 19.11 25.94 -32.06
CA ALA A 513 20.37 26.19 -32.73
C ALA A 513 20.40 27.62 -33.29
N ALA A 514 21.60 28.18 -33.44
CA ALA A 514 21.75 29.55 -33.93
C ALA A 514 21.15 29.70 -35.34
N GLY A 515 20.07 30.47 -35.44
CA GLY A 515 19.32 30.67 -36.68
C GLY A 515 17.94 30.00 -36.68
N GLU A 516 17.68 29.08 -35.74
CA GLU A 516 16.44 28.32 -35.61
C GLU A 516 15.47 28.95 -34.58
N PRO A 517 14.15 28.73 -34.71
CA PRO A 517 13.50 28.02 -35.82
C PRO A 517 13.47 28.86 -37.10
N ASN A 518 13.78 28.27 -38.25
CA ASN A 518 14.02 28.99 -39.52
C ASN A 518 13.02 28.68 -40.64
N ASN A 519 12.23 27.62 -40.49
CA ASN A 519 11.26 27.11 -41.45
C ASN A 519 11.79 27.01 -42.90
N ARG A 520 12.94 26.37 -43.09
CA ARG A 520 13.72 26.32 -44.34
C ARG A 520 13.77 24.93 -44.98
N GLU A 521 13.10 24.78 -46.12
CA GLU A 521 13.70 24.86 -47.47
C GLU A 521 12.63 24.57 -48.55
N GLY A 522 12.57 25.39 -49.61
CA GLY A 522 11.72 25.15 -50.79
C GLY A 522 10.94 26.34 -51.34
N GLY A 523 11.08 27.55 -50.78
CA GLY A 523 10.52 28.77 -51.37
C GLY A 523 9.00 28.90 -51.29
N GLN A 524 8.32 28.01 -50.57
CA GLN A 524 6.94 28.19 -50.11
C GLN A 524 6.92 28.06 -48.59
N LEU A 525 6.21 29.00 -47.96
CA LEU A 525 5.99 29.14 -46.52
C LEU A 525 5.60 27.80 -45.85
N GLY A 526 6.11 27.52 -44.64
CA GLY A 526 5.31 26.84 -43.62
C GLY A 526 5.38 25.30 -43.50
N ILE A 527 6.54 24.65 -43.68
CA ILE A 527 6.57 23.17 -43.75
C ILE A 527 7.45 22.45 -42.71
N GLN A 528 8.34 23.15 -42.01
CA GLN A 528 9.12 22.55 -40.93
C GLN A 528 8.45 22.85 -39.60
N ASN A 529 7.58 21.93 -39.19
CA ASN A 529 6.66 22.18 -38.07
C ASN A 529 6.92 21.28 -36.86
N CYS A 530 8.02 20.52 -36.86
CA CYS A 530 8.31 19.50 -35.85
C CYS A 530 9.74 19.67 -35.30
N GLY A 531 9.87 19.72 -33.98
CA GLY A 531 11.13 19.95 -33.30
C GLY A 531 11.95 18.67 -33.13
N GLN A 532 13.25 18.77 -33.39
CA GLN A 532 14.22 17.69 -33.20
C GLN A 532 15.46 18.14 -32.42
N LEU A 533 16.19 17.18 -31.84
CA LEU A 533 17.56 17.38 -31.39
C LEU A 533 18.51 17.16 -32.57
N TRP A 534 19.27 18.19 -32.95
CA TRP A 534 20.14 18.17 -34.12
C TRP A 534 21.57 17.80 -33.78
N ALA A 535 21.94 16.53 -33.98
CA ALA A 535 23.24 15.96 -33.62
C ALA A 535 24.42 16.74 -34.20
N SER A 536 24.31 17.19 -35.46
CA SER A 536 25.38 17.92 -36.14
C SER A 536 25.69 19.30 -35.51
N ARG A 537 24.75 19.85 -34.75
CA ARG A 537 24.89 21.11 -33.99
C ARG A 537 24.97 20.90 -32.49
N GLY A 538 25.40 19.71 -32.06
CA GLY A 538 25.59 19.40 -30.65
C GLY A 538 24.29 19.08 -29.91
N PHE A 539 23.24 18.68 -30.63
CA PHE A 539 21.88 18.39 -30.14
C PHE A 539 21.10 19.62 -29.67
N LEU A 540 21.46 20.82 -30.16
CA LEU A 540 20.57 21.98 -30.13
C LEU A 540 19.32 21.71 -30.99
N TRP A 541 18.24 22.43 -30.73
CA TRP A 541 16.96 22.20 -31.38
C TRP A 541 16.92 22.78 -32.78
N ASP A 542 16.23 22.07 -33.66
CA ASP A 542 16.00 22.41 -35.05
C ASP A 542 14.53 22.14 -35.36
N ASP A 543 13.89 23.00 -36.16
CA ASP A 543 12.58 22.75 -36.71
C ASP A 543 12.75 22.05 -38.05
N ASP A 544 12.18 20.85 -38.19
CA ASP A 544 12.29 20.07 -39.41
C ASP A 544 10.92 19.59 -39.90
N SER A 545 10.91 19.10 -41.14
CA SER A 545 9.72 18.61 -41.79
C SER A 545 9.26 17.35 -41.07
N CYS A 546 8.01 17.37 -40.57
CA CYS A 546 7.41 16.28 -39.81
C CYS A 546 7.38 14.93 -40.56
N ASP A 547 7.57 14.96 -41.88
CA ASP A 547 7.62 13.79 -42.78
C ASP A 547 9.04 13.18 -42.89
N GLN A 548 10.07 13.80 -42.30
CA GLN A 548 11.41 13.19 -42.18
C GLN A 548 11.37 11.99 -41.23
N GLU A 549 12.23 10.99 -41.49
CA GLU A 549 12.35 9.83 -40.63
C GLU A 549 13.57 9.96 -39.70
N ASP A 550 13.31 10.25 -38.43
CA ASP A 550 14.34 10.40 -37.42
C ASP A 550 14.14 9.46 -36.25
N TYR A 551 15.20 9.30 -35.46
CA TYR A 551 15.09 8.60 -34.18
C TYR A 551 14.20 9.42 -33.25
N PHE A 552 13.74 8.87 -32.13
CA PHE A 552 12.80 9.63 -31.31
C PHE A 552 12.88 9.30 -29.83
N LEU A 553 12.51 10.30 -29.03
CA LEU A 553 12.50 10.24 -27.59
C LEU A 553 11.06 10.22 -27.11
N CYS A 554 10.65 9.16 -26.43
CA CYS A 554 9.36 9.11 -25.76
C CYS A 554 9.52 9.43 -24.28
N GLN A 555 8.47 9.99 -23.68
CA GLN A 555 8.30 10.09 -22.24
C GLN A 555 7.03 9.34 -21.81
N VAL A 556 7.11 8.61 -20.70
CA VAL A 556 6.00 7.87 -20.08
C VAL A 556 5.85 8.36 -18.65
N SER A 557 4.75 9.07 -18.38
CA SER A 557 4.46 9.60 -17.03
C SER A 557 3.78 8.52 -16.19
N LEU A 558 4.21 8.35 -14.95
CA LEU A 558 3.57 7.40 -14.03
C LEU A 558 2.23 7.90 -13.47
N ALA A 559 1.84 9.16 -13.74
CA ALA A 559 0.50 9.70 -13.46
C ALA A 559 0.23 10.98 -14.28
N PRO A 560 -1.04 11.32 -14.59
CA PRO A 560 -1.40 12.64 -15.10
C PRO A 560 -1.13 13.75 -14.06
N LYS A 561 -0.82 14.96 -14.54
CA LYS A 561 -0.50 16.14 -13.70
C LYS A 561 -1.73 16.53 -12.88
N LYS A 562 -1.60 16.45 -11.56
CA LYS A 562 -2.72 16.63 -10.63
C LYS A 562 -2.84 18.03 -10.04
N TRP A 563 -1.88 18.91 -10.30
CA TRP A 563 -1.80 20.25 -9.73
C TRP A 563 -1.83 21.33 -10.81
N ARG A 564 -2.30 22.51 -10.45
CA ARG A 564 -2.47 23.65 -11.36
C ARG A 564 -1.32 24.65 -11.20
N GLU A 565 -0.95 25.29 -12.30
CA GLU A 565 0.10 26.32 -12.32
C GLU A 565 -0.31 27.62 -11.63
N ASP A 566 -1.61 27.86 -11.44
CA ASP A 566 -2.13 29.04 -10.74
C ASP A 566 -2.10 28.92 -9.21
N GLY A 567 -1.49 27.86 -8.67
CA GLY A 567 -1.36 27.61 -7.23
C GLY A 567 -2.69 27.36 -6.53
N ARG A 568 -3.75 27.03 -7.27
CA ARG A 568 -5.07 26.70 -6.74
C ARG A 568 -5.23 25.19 -6.57
N CYS A 569 -5.87 24.81 -5.48
CA CYS A 569 -6.09 23.42 -5.09
C CYS A 569 -7.53 23.20 -4.60
N GLY A 570 -7.98 21.95 -4.51
CA GLY A 570 -9.30 21.60 -3.98
C GLY A 570 -10.43 21.56 -5.01
N GLN A 571 -11.63 21.18 -4.55
CA GLN A 571 -12.80 20.85 -5.39
C GLN A 571 -13.26 21.96 -6.34
N GLY A 572 -13.05 23.23 -5.98
CA GLY A 572 -13.42 24.38 -6.82
C GLY A 572 -12.47 24.64 -8.00
N TYR A 573 -11.33 23.93 -8.05
CA TYR A 573 -10.25 24.19 -8.99
C TYR A 573 -9.76 22.85 -9.57
N PRO A 574 -10.45 22.29 -10.57
CA PRO A 574 -10.08 21.00 -11.12
C PRO A 574 -8.74 21.06 -11.88
N ALA A 575 -7.96 19.98 -11.78
CA ALA A 575 -6.80 19.72 -12.64
C ALA A 575 -7.25 19.30 -14.04
N GLU A 576 -6.28 19.10 -14.94
CA GLU A 576 -6.52 18.76 -16.35
C GLU A 576 -7.30 17.44 -16.54
N ASP A 577 -7.20 16.52 -15.58
CA ASP A 577 -7.94 15.26 -15.55
C ASP A 577 -9.39 15.37 -15.01
N GLY A 578 -9.83 16.60 -14.68
CA GLY A 578 -11.16 16.90 -14.16
C GLY A 578 -11.37 16.61 -12.68
N ARG A 579 -10.34 16.15 -11.95
CA ARG A 579 -10.38 15.94 -10.49
C ARG A 579 -9.96 17.20 -9.74
N PRO A 580 -10.31 17.35 -8.45
CA PRO A 580 -9.83 18.47 -7.63
C PRO A 580 -8.32 18.61 -7.72
N ALA A 581 -7.81 19.82 -7.98
CA ALA A 581 -6.37 20.01 -8.09
C ALA A 581 -5.67 19.81 -6.74
N GLU A 582 -4.58 19.07 -6.76
CA GLU A 582 -3.66 18.91 -5.65
C GLU A 582 -2.66 20.08 -5.62
N CYS A 583 -1.92 20.26 -4.52
CA CYS A 583 -0.73 21.10 -4.53
C CYS A 583 0.48 20.27 -4.93
N ASN A 584 1.39 20.85 -5.70
CA ASN A 584 2.55 20.12 -6.18
C ASN A 584 3.38 19.62 -4.98
N PRO A 585 3.45 18.29 -4.76
CA PRO A 585 4.06 17.72 -3.57
C PRO A 585 5.58 17.95 -3.52
N ASP A 586 6.19 18.16 -4.68
CA ASP A 586 7.62 18.37 -4.88
C ASP A 586 7.97 19.88 -4.96
N SER A 587 7.00 20.77 -4.73
CA SER A 587 7.20 22.21 -4.79
C SER A 587 7.43 22.84 -3.42
N GLY A 588 7.87 24.10 -3.43
CA GLY A 588 7.94 24.94 -2.23
C GLY A 588 6.58 25.27 -1.61
N TYR A 589 5.45 24.83 -2.19
CA TYR A 589 4.08 25.09 -1.71
C TYR A 589 3.23 23.82 -1.71
N PRO A 590 3.61 22.78 -0.94
CA PRO A 590 3.05 21.45 -1.15
C PRO A 590 1.78 21.19 -0.35
N CYS A 591 1.27 22.17 0.39
CA CYS A 591 0.09 22.02 1.23
C CYS A 591 -1.05 22.91 0.73
N CYS A 592 -2.24 22.33 0.59
CA CYS A 592 -3.44 23.07 0.26
C CYS A 592 -4.09 23.60 1.53
N SER A 593 -4.23 24.92 1.62
CA SER A 593 -4.98 25.58 2.69
C SER A 593 -6.49 25.38 2.54
N SER A 594 -7.23 25.62 3.62
CA SER A 594 -8.69 25.71 3.62
C SER A 594 -9.25 26.78 2.66
N TYR A 595 -8.40 27.71 2.20
CA TYR A 595 -8.74 28.74 1.22
C TYR A 595 -8.46 28.34 -0.24
N ASN A 596 -8.13 27.07 -0.51
CA ASN A 596 -7.87 26.55 -1.85
C ASN A 596 -6.65 27.21 -2.54
N TYR A 597 -5.60 27.43 -1.75
CA TYR A 597 -4.30 27.91 -2.20
C TYR A 597 -3.19 27.02 -1.68
N CYS A 598 -2.20 26.80 -2.54
CA CYS A 598 -0.99 26.08 -2.24
C CYS A 598 -0.01 26.95 -1.46
N GLY A 599 0.54 26.39 -0.38
CA GLY A 599 1.54 27.05 0.45
C GLY A 599 2.31 26.04 1.31
N ASN A 600 3.18 26.55 2.18
CA ASN A 600 4.07 25.74 3.02
C ASN A 600 4.11 26.22 4.48
N THR A 601 3.19 27.10 4.87
CA THR A 601 3.11 27.62 6.24
C THR A 601 2.22 26.75 7.10
N THR A 602 2.24 26.98 8.42
CA THR A 602 1.34 26.35 9.40
C THR A 602 -0.13 26.47 8.99
N ASP A 603 -0.53 27.64 8.47
CA ASP A 603 -1.89 27.89 7.98
C ASP A 603 -2.24 27.11 6.69
N HIS A 604 -1.23 26.58 5.99
CA HIS A 604 -1.40 25.76 4.78
C HIS A 604 -1.23 24.26 5.04
N CYS A 605 -0.43 23.86 6.03
CA CYS A 605 -0.06 22.45 6.27
C CYS A 605 -0.65 21.86 7.56
N GLU A 606 -0.98 22.69 8.56
CA GLU A 606 -1.33 22.24 9.92
C GLU A 606 -2.74 22.71 10.35
N CYS A 607 -3.53 23.27 9.43
CA CYS A 607 -4.92 23.60 9.71
C CYS A 607 -5.84 22.37 9.64
N GLN A 608 -7.00 22.44 10.29
CA GLN A 608 -7.94 21.33 10.41
C GLN A 608 -8.43 20.78 9.05
N ASP A 609 -8.50 21.63 8.02
CA ASP A 609 -8.96 21.28 6.66
C ASP A 609 -7.82 21.33 5.62
N CYS A 610 -6.57 21.41 6.09
CA CYS A 610 -5.41 21.49 5.21
C CYS A 610 -4.99 20.11 4.71
N VAL A 611 -4.53 20.03 3.46
CA VAL A 611 -4.05 18.77 2.86
C VAL A 611 -2.59 18.92 2.46
N ASP A 612 -1.69 18.14 3.08
CA ASP A 612 -0.26 18.11 2.78
C ASP A 612 0.07 17.00 1.77
N TYR A 613 0.58 17.38 0.60
CA TYR A 613 0.80 16.46 -0.52
C TYR A 613 2.23 15.87 -0.54
N ARG A 614 3.15 16.29 0.33
CA ARG A 614 4.58 15.88 0.32
C ARG A 614 4.88 14.37 0.38
N ASN A 615 3.89 13.52 0.67
CA ASN A 615 4.05 12.08 0.92
C ASN A 615 3.13 11.18 0.08
N THR A 616 2.75 11.60 -1.12
CA THR A 616 1.71 10.96 -1.96
C THR A 616 2.06 9.59 -2.56
N ASP A 617 3.32 9.13 -2.48
CA ASP A 617 3.77 7.78 -2.91
C ASP A 617 3.87 6.75 -1.76
N SER A 618 3.70 7.19 -0.52
CA SER A 618 3.79 6.34 0.67
C SER A 618 2.41 5.84 1.12
N VAL A 619 2.31 4.56 1.49
CA VAL A 619 1.07 4.00 2.04
C VAL A 619 1.02 4.31 3.53
N ASP A 620 -0.03 4.99 4.00
CA ASP A 620 -0.27 5.15 5.43
C ASP A 620 -0.73 3.81 6.03
N VAL A 621 -0.14 3.41 7.15
CA VAL A 621 -0.59 2.24 7.89
C VAL A 621 -1.06 2.68 9.26
N TYR A 622 -2.37 2.59 9.48
CA TYR A 622 -2.99 2.90 10.76
C TYR A 622 -2.85 1.72 11.71
N ILE A 623 -2.05 1.90 12.75
CA ILE A 623 -1.80 0.92 13.80
C ILE A 623 -2.80 1.19 14.93
N VAL A 624 -3.89 0.43 14.94
CA VAL A 624 -4.95 0.53 15.96
C VAL A 624 -4.58 -0.36 17.14
N ASP A 625 -3.84 0.18 18.11
CA ASP A 625 -3.18 -0.60 19.17
C ASP A 625 -2.87 0.23 20.44
N SER A 626 -1.80 -0.09 21.20
CA SER A 626 -1.36 0.59 22.44
C SER A 626 -0.57 1.88 22.23
N GLY A 627 -0.25 2.22 20.98
CA GLY A 627 0.57 3.37 20.60
C GLY A 627 1.80 2.98 19.77
N ILE A 628 2.64 3.95 19.40
CA ILE A 628 3.95 3.68 18.76
C ILE A 628 5.04 4.53 19.41
N ARG A 629 6.19 3.94 19.73
CA ARG A 629 7.39 4.69 20.12
C ARG A 629 8.07 5.30 18.89
N TYR A 630 7.68 6.52 18.53
CA TYR A 630 8.14 7.18 17.30
C TYR A 630 9.66 7.36 17.19
N SER A 631 10.35 7.55 18.32
CA SER A 631 11.80 7.74 18.40
C SER A 631 12.60 6.47 18.13
N HIS A 632 11.96 5.30 18.02
CA HIS A 632 12.66 4.05 17.79
C HIS A 632 13.36 4.04 16.42
N GLU A 633 14.62 3.62 16.39
CA GLU A 633 15.52 3.57 15.22
C GLU A 633 14.98 2.70 14.07
N GLU A 634 13.97 1.86 14.34
CA GLU A 634 13.34 1.01 13.33
C GLU A 634 12.41 1.84 12.42
N PHE A 635 11.96 3.00 12.87
CA PHE A 635 11.01 3.81 12.11
C PHE A 635 11.67 4.92 11.32
N GLU A 636 12.90 5.35 11.66
CA GLU A 636 13.65 6.37 10.90
C GLU A 636 12.83 7.65 10.62
N GLY A 637 11.97 8.06 11.56
CA GLY A 637 11.08 9.22 11.40
C GLY A 637 9.79 8.96 10.60
N ARG A 638 9.53 7.73 10.17
CA ARG A 638 8.33 7.33 9.41
C ARG A 638 7.12 6.96 10.30
N ALA A 639 7.28 6.97 11.61
CA ALA A 639 6.20 6.74 12.55
C ALA A 639 5.77 8.04 13.21
N ASP A 640 4.47 8.33 13.18
CA ASP A 640 3.92 9.57 13.74
C ASP A 640 2.49 9.36 14.27
N TRP A 641 2.03 10.32 15.06
CA TRP A 641 0.69 10.35 15.61
C TRP A 641 -0.36 10.58 14.51
N SER A 642 -1.45 9.81 14.55
CA SER A 642 -2.55 9.99 13.61
C SER A 642 -3.45 11.18 13.91
N GLY A 643 -3.39 11.72 15.14
CA GLY A 643 -4.35 12.68 15.70
C GLY A 643 -5.32 12.09 16.74
N PHE A 644 -5.25 10.77 17.02
CA PHE A 644 -6.13 10.09 17.98
C PHE A 644 -5.40 9.35 19.11
N ASP A 645 -5.87 9.53 20.34
CA ASP A 645 -5.48 8.74 21.53
C ASP A 645 -6.66 8.68 22.50
N ALA A 646 -7.22 7.48 22.72
CA ALA A 646 -8.38 7.29 23.59
C ALA A 646 -8.05 7.37 25.09
N HIS A 647 -6.76 7.34 25.46
CA HIS A 647 -6.31 7.21 26.85
C HIS A 647 -5.42 8.38 27.30
N ASP A 648 -5.42 9.48 26.54
CA ASP A 648 -4.58 10.65 26.77
C ASP A 648 -5.36 11.95 26.52
N ALA A 649 -6.30 12.24 27.43
CA ALA A 649 -7.25 13.36 27.28
C ALA A 649 -6.60 14.76 27.25
N ASP A 650 -5.34 14.90 27.69
CA ASP A 650 -4.58 16.14 27.65
C ASP A 650 -3.57 16.22 26.48
N GLY A 651 -3.46 15.16 25.69
CA GLY A 651 -2.55 15.08 24.54
C GLY A 651 -1.06 15.13 24.92
N SER A 652 -0.71 14.81 26.16
CA SER A 652 0.68 14.86 26.66
C SER A 652 1.56 13.73 26.12
N ASN A 653 0.95 12.60 25.76
CA ASN A 653 1.59 11.39 25.26
C ASN A 653 1.39 11.19 23.74
N LYS A 654 0.39 11.84 23.11
CA LYS A 654 0.19 11.89 21.63
C LYS A 654 0.27 10.51 20.95
N GLY A 655 -0.37 9.48 21.50
CA GLY A 655 -0.34 8.13 20.93
C GLY A 655 1.00 7.39 21.05
N ASN A 656 1.93 7.85 21.87
CA ASN A 656 3.18 7.18 22.15
C ASN A 656 2.96 5.89 22.96
N ASP A 657 3.79 4.87 22.70
CA ASP A 657 3.59 3.53 23.27
C ASP A 657 4.23 3.39 24.65
N LEU A 658 3.39 3.23 25.67
CA LEU A 658 3.82 3.00 27.05
C LEU A 658 3.70 1.54 27.47
N GLU A 659 3.14 0.69 26.62
CA GLU A 659 2.94 -0.72 26.91
C GLU A 659 3.93 -1.60 26.12
N GLY A 660 4.11 -1.31 24.83
CA GLY A 660 5.12 -1.90 23.97
C GLY A 660 4.62 -2.76 22.81
N HIS A 661 3.36 -3.18 22.83
CA HIS A 661 2.76 -4.04 21.81
C HIS A 661 2.61 -3.31 20.48
N GLY A 662 2.07 -2.09 20.48
CA GLY A 662 1.88 -1.32 19.26
C GLY A 662 3.18 -0.96 18.53
N THR A 663 4.26 -0.71 19.27
CA THR A 663 5.62 -0.53 18.70
C THR A 663 6.12 -1.81 18.03
N HIS A 664 5.92 -2.96 18.67
CA HIS A 664 6.28 -4.27 18.11
C HIS A 664 5.51 -4.55 16.81
N VAL A 665 4.20 -4.32 16.82
CA VAL A 665 3.26 -4.45 15.69
C VAL A 665 3.65 -3.52 14.55
N ALA A 666 3.87 -2.24 14.82
CA ALA A 666 4.24 -1.24 13.82
C ALA A 666 5.58 -1.61 13.13
N ALA A 667 6.55 -2.10 13.89
CA ALA A 667 7.84 -2.52 13.34
C ALA A 667 7.75 -3.79 12.49
N LEU A 668 6.79 -4.70 12.73
CA LEU A 668 6.55 -5.86 11.85
C LEU A 668 5.98 -5.45 10.49
N VAL A 669 5.20 -4.37 10.44
CA VAL A 669 4.74 -3.79 9.16
C VAL A 669 5.91 -3.11 8.46
N GLY A 670 6.50 -2.11 9.12
CA GLY A 670 7.34 -1.10 8.45
C GLY A 670 8.66 -0.76 9.14
N GLY A 671 9.15 -1.59 10.07
CA GLY A 671 10.47 -1.44 10.67
C GLY A 671 11.61 -1.64 9.67
N ARG A 672 12.69 -0.86 9.82
CA ARG A 672 13.90 -0.91 8.98
C ARG A 672 14.53 -2.30 8.95
N THR A 673 14.52 -3.04 10.05
CA THR A 673 15.13 -4.37 10.19
C THR A 673 14.07 -5.47 10.23
N PHE A 674 13.01 -5.27 11.02
CA PHE A 674 12.01 -6.31 11.31
C PHE A 674 10.78 -6.27 10.40
N GLY A 675 10.60 -5.18 9.65
CA GLY A 675 9.41 -4.93 8.86
C GLY A 675 9.42 -5.61 7.50
N VAL A 676 8.24 -5.96 7.03
CA VAL A 676 8.03 -6.48 5.67
C VAL A 676 8.22 -5.38 4.63
N ASN A 677 7.73 -4.15 4.89
CA ASN A 677 7.85 -3.02 3.98
C ASN A 677 8.34 -1.74 4.69
N PRO A 678 9.65 -1.44 4.68
CA PRO A 678 10.23 -0.29 5.37
C PRO A 678 9.98 1.06 4.66
N ARG A 679 9.10 1.14 3.65
CA ARG A 679 8.77 2.39 2.93
C ARG A 679 7.44 3.03 3.34
N VAL A 680 6.73 2.42 4.28
CA VAL A 680 5.42 2.90 4.71
C VAL A 680 5.53 3.97 5.79
N LEU A 681 4.49 4.80 5.89
CA LEU A 681 4.27 5.71 7.01
C LEU A 681 3.39 5.01 8.05
N LEU A 682 3.83 5.00 9.30
CA LEU A 682 3.14 4.34 10.40
C LEU A 682 2.38 5.38 11.21
N ARG A 683 1.06 5.24 11.31
CA ARG A 683 0.16 6.18 11.98
C ARG A 683 -0.38 5.54 13.25
N SER A 684 0.03 6.04 14.41
CA SER A 684 -0.45 5.53 15.70
C SER A 684 -1.89 5.94 15.95
N VAL A 685 -2.78 4.96 16.16
CA VAL A 685 -4.17 5.14 16.62
C VAL A 685 -4.31 4.40 17.94
N ARG A 686 -4.06 5.11 19.05
CA ARG A 686 -3.99 4.47 20.37
C ARG A 686 -5.39 4.24 20.94
N VAL A 687 -5.78 2.97 21.03
CA VAL A 687 -7.09 2.52 21.54
C VAL A 687 -6.96 1.62 22.78
N LEU A 688 -5.74 1.17 23.09
CA LEU A 688 -5.42 0.36 24.27
C LEU A 688 -4.65 1.18 25.32
N ASP A 689 -4.97 0.95 26.60
CA ASP A 689 -4.31 1.58 27.74
C ASP A 689 -2.91 0.98 28.00
N ASN A 690 -2.22 1.46 29.04
CA ASN A 690 -0.88 1.00 29.42
C ASN A 690 -0.81 -0.46 29.90
N ARG A 691 -1.95 -1.15 30.01
CA ARG A 691 -2.05 -2.57 30.32
C ARG A 691 -2.42 -3.40 29.08
N GLY A 692 -2.55 -2.75 27.92
CA GLY A 692 -2.96 -3.36 26.67
C GLY A 692 -4.46 -3.59 26.60
N ARG A 693 -5.27 -2.76 27.28
CA ARG A 693 -6.72 -2.93 27.34
C ARG A 693 -7.49 -1.77 26.73
N GLY A 694 -8.45 -2.09 25.88
CA GLY A 694 -9.40 -1.14 25.30
C GLY A 694 -10.83 -1.59 25.53
N SER A 695 -11.77 -0.78 25.09
CA SER A 695 -13.19 -1.15 25.03
C SER A 695 -13.74 -1.00 23.63
N THR A 696 -14.95 -1.50 23.39
CA THR A 696 -15.65 -1.31 22.11
C THR A 696 -15.70 0.17 21.74
N PHE A 697 -15.91 1.04 22.73
CA PHE A 697 -15.92 2.49 22.53
C PHE A 697 -14.57 3.04 22.06
N THR A 698 -13.45 2.65 22.67
CA THR A 698 -12.13 3.19 22.29
C THR A 698 -11.71 2.71 20.90
N VAL A 699 -12.02 1.46 20.55
CA VAL A 699 -11.77 0.90 19.22
C VAL A 699 -12.61 1.62 18.17
N ILE A 700 -13.92 1.80 18.39
CA ILE A 700 -14.78 2.55 17.48
C ILE A 700 -14.32 4.01 17.35
N GLY A 701 -13.91 4.67 18.43
CA GLY A 701 -13.35 6.01 18.38
C GLY A 701 -12.15 6.09 17.43
N GLY A 702 -11.24 5.10 17.50
CA GLY A 702 -10.10 5.01 16.59
C GLY A 702 -10.51 4.75 15.13
N LEU A 703 -11.47 3.86 14.89
CA LEU A 703 -11.98 3.59 13.53
C LEU A 703 -12.73 4.78 12.93
N ASN A 704 -13.49 5.53 13.74
CA ASN A 704 -14.15 6.78 13.34
C ASN A 704 -13.12 7.83 12.95
N HIS A 705 -12.06 7.99 13.74
CA HIS A 705 -10.98 8.91 13.42
C HIS A 705 -10.35 8.61 12.07
N ILE A 706 -10.12 7.32 11.76
CA ILE A 706 -9.64 6.90 10.45
C ILE A 706 -10.67 7.23 9.38
N TYR A 707 -11.94 6.87 9.57
CA TYR A 707 -13.03 7.16 8.62
C TYR A 707 -13.09 8.67 8.28
N ASP A 708 -13.12 9.53 9.29
CA ASP A 708 -13.21 10.98 9.15
C ASP A 708 -11.98 11.52 8.41
N LYS A 709 -10.77 11.06 8.78
CA LYS A 709 -9.53 11.47 8.11
C LYS A 709 -9.47 11.06 6.64
N ILE A 710 -9.97 9.88 6.30
CA ILE A 710 -9.94 9.36 4.94
C ILE A 710 -10.97 10.07 4.05
N THR A 711 -12.14 10.37 4.62
CA THR A 711 -13.23 11.07 3.93
C THR A 711 -12.98 12.57 3.80
N SER A 712 -12.31 13.20 4.77
CA SER A 712 -11.91 14.61 4.71
C SER A 712 -10.76 14.87 3.73
N ASN A 713 -9.80 13.94 3.62
CA ASN A 713 -8.58 14.13 2.82
C ASN A 713 -8.70 13.59 1.37
N ASN A 714 -9.91 13.56 0.81
CA ASN A 714 -10.19 13.18 -0.58
C ASN A 714 -9.53 11.85 -1.02
N GLY A 715 -9.61 10.81 -0.20
CA GLY A 715 -9.16 9.46 -0.54
C GLY A 715 -7.73 9.12 -0.11
N ALA A 716 -7.32 9.57 1.07
CA ALA A 716 -6.07 9.13 1.68
C ALA A 716 -5.93 7.60 1.62
N ARG A 717 -4.74 7.13 1.23
CA ARG A 717 -4.45 5.73 0.90
C ARG A 717 -3.85 5.06 2.12
N GLY A 718 -4.46 4.00 2.62
CA GLY A 718 -3.87 3.29 3.74
C GLY A 718 -4.35 1.88 4.01
N VAL A 719 -3.68 1.24 4.95
CA VAL A 719 -4.01 -0.08 5.48
C VAL A 719 -4.31 0.08 6.95
N VAL A 720 -5.38 -0.55 7.44
CA VAL A 720 -5.71 -0.56 8.86
C VAL A 720 -5.30 -1.89 9.44
N VAL A 721 -4.52 -1.87 10.52
CA VAL A 721 -4.07 -3.07 11.23
C VAL A 721 -4.67 -3.06 12.62
N MET A 722 -5.43 -4.12 12.94
CA MET A 722 -5.99 -4.35 14.27
C MET A 722 -5.43 -5.65 14.84
N SER A 723 -4.40 -5.53 15.66
CA SER A 723 -3.78 -6.65 16.39
C SER A 723 -4.45 -6.93 17.74
N LEU A 724 -5.78 -6.75 17.79
CA LEU A 724 -6.65 -6.86 18.95
C LEU A 724 -7.88 -7.72 18.62
N GLY A 725 -8.59 -8.19 19.65
CA GLY A 725 -9.84 -8.91 19.47
C GLY A 725 -10.65 -9.04 20.76
N SER A 726 -11.95 -9.24 20.62
CA SER A 726 -12.88 -9.42 21.74
C SER A 726 -13.10 -10.90 22.09
N ALA A 727 -13.62 -11.17 23.28
CA ALA A 727 -14.01 -12.52 23.69
C ALA A 727 -15.27 -13.05 22.96
N GLY A 728 -16.12 -12.15 22.44
CA GLY A 728 -17.33 -12.47 21.70
C GLY A 728 -17.56 -11.54 20.50
N VAL A 729 -18.64 -11.76 19.75
CA VAL A 729 -18.97 -10.94 18.56
C VAL A 729 -19.47 -9.55 18.97
N SER A 730 -18.82 -8.49 18.49
CA SER A 730 -19.32 -7.12 18.50
C SER A 730 -19.77 -6.72 17.09
N ARG A 731 -21.08 -6.54 16.92
CA ARG A 731 -21.66 -6.10 15.63
C ARG A 731 -21.18 -4.72 15.24
N THR A 732 -20.99 -3.86 16.24
CA THR A 732 -20.54 -2.47 16.10
C THR A 732 -19.14 -2.41 15.50
N VAL A 733 -18.18 -3.16 16.06
CA VAL A 733 -16.80 -3.23 15.55
C VAL A 733 -16.75 -3.86 14.17
N ASN A 734 -17.54 -4.92 13.93
CA ASN A 734 -17.64 -5.57 12.62
C ASN A 734 -18.15 -4.60 11.55
N GLN A 735 -19.25 -3.89 11.81
CA GLN A 735 -19.80 -2.91 10.88
C GLN A 735 -18.81 -1.78 10.60
N ALA A 736 -18.18 -1.20 11.62
CA ALA A 736 -17.20 -0.14 11.43
C ALA A 736 -15.99 -0.61 10.60
N SER A 737 -15.51 -1.82 10.85
CA SER A 737 -14.43 -2.43 10.07
C SER A 737 -14.84 -2.62 8.61
N ARG A 738 -16.07 -3.08 8.37
CA ARG A 738 -16.63 -3.23 7.02
C ARG A 738 -16.73 -1.90 6.28
N GLU A 739 -17.19 -0.83 6.93
CA GLU A 739 -17.30 0.49 6.28
C GLU A 739 -15.93 1.00 5.82
N LEU A 740 -14.87 0.81 6.60
CA LEU A 740 -13.50 1.17 6.17
C LEU A 740 -13.07 0.36 4.94
N VAL A 741 -13.43 -0.93 4.85
CA VAL A 741 -13.17 -1.75 3.66
C VAL A 741 -13.96 -1.23 2.45
N LEU A 742 -15.21 -0.84 2.63
CA LEU A 742 -16.06 -0.28 1.57
C LEU A 742 -15.57 1.10 1.09
N LEU A 743 -14.92 1.87 1.96
CA LEU A 743 -14.19 3.09 1.59
C LEU A 743 -12.91 2.82 0.79
N GLY A 744 -12.49 1.57 0.66
CA GLY A 744 -11.33 1.16 -0.13
C GLY A 744 -10.06 0.86 0.69
N LEU A 745 -10.14 0.85 2.02
CA LEU A 745 -9.01 0.54 2.90
C LEU A 745 -8.95 -0.97 3.19
N PRO A 746 -7.85 -1.67 2.89
CA PRO A 746 -7.67 -3.02 3.42
C PRO A 746 -7.58 -2.98 4.94
N VAL A 747 -8.41 -3.79 5.60
CA VAL A 747 -8.40 -3.96 7.06
C VAL A 747 -7.88 -5.37 7.37
N VAL A 748 -6.75 -5.46 8.08
CA VAL A 748 -6.09 -6.73 8.41
C VAL A 748 -6.16 -6.95 9.92
N VAL A 749 -6.65 -8.11 10.34
CA VAL A 749 -7.00 -8.39 11.74
C VAL A 749 -6.45 -9.71 12.23
N ALA A 750 -6.17 -9.78 13.53
CA ALA A 750 -5.74 -11.00 14.20
C ALA A 750 -6.93 -11.97 14.37
N ALA A 751 -6.73 -13.27 14.08
CA ALA A 751 -7.80 -14.27 14.24
C ALA A 751 -8.17 -14.56 15.70
N GLY A 752 -7.24 -14.40 16.64
CA GLY A 752 -7.44 -14.64 18.07
C GLY A 752 -6.59 -15.78 18.62
N ASN A 753 -6.30 -15.73 19.93
CA ASN A 753 -5.33 -16.61 20.59
C ASN A 753 -5.96 -17.65 21.54
N ASP A 754 -7.29 -17.72 21.64
CA ASP A 754 -7.96 -18.59 22.63
C ASP A 754 -8.43 -19.93 22.05
N GLY A 755 -7.91 -20.31 20.87
CA GLY A 755 -8.45 -21.40 20.06
C GLY A 755 -9.88 -21.10 19.62
N GLY A 756 -10.62 -22.15 19.22
CA GLY A 756 -12.03 -22.01 18.80
C GLY A 756 -12.23 -21.32 17.44
N ASP A 757 -13.49 -21.06 17.13
CA ASP A 757 -13.89 -20.47 15.85
C ASP A 757 -13.56 -18.96 15.81
N ALA A 758 -12.89 -18.51 14.76
CA ALA A 758 -12.64 -17.08 14.51
C ALA A 758 -13.94 -16.31 14.24
N CYS A 759 -14.97 -16.98 13.73
CA CYS A 759 -16.28 -16.38 13.47
C CYS A 759 -17.01 -15.95 14.74
N SER A 760 -16.62 -16.44 15.93
CA SER A 760 -17.30 -16.14 17.20
C SER A 760 -16.76 -14.89 17.91
N ARG A 761 -15.91 -14.09 17.25
CA ARG A 761 -15.30 -12.88 17.84
C ARG A 761 -15.14 -11.75 16.83
N SER A 762 -14.76 -10.57 17.33
CA SER A 762 -14.60 -9.37 16.51
C SER A 762 -13.22 -8.73 16.71
N PRO A 763 -12.66 -8.10 15.67
CA PRO A 763 -13.18 -7.98 14.30
C PRO A 763 -13.02 -9.25 13.43
N ALA A 764 -12.40 -10.32 13.94
CA ALA A 764 -12.04 -11.53 13.17
C ALA A 764 -13.20 -12.22 12.42
N GLY A 765 -14.43 -12.14 12.93
CA GLY A 765 -15.62 -12.72 12.30
C GLY A 765 -16.27 -11.86 11.21
N GLU A 766 -15.77 -10.65 10.93
CA GLU A 766 -16.30 -9.82 9.83
C GLU A 766 -15.80 -10.35 8.48
N ALA A 767 -16.70 -10.51 7.51
CA ALA A 767 -16.39 -11.16 6.23
C ALA A 767 -15.60 -10.26 5.26
N GLU A 768 -15.65 -8.94 5.46
CA GLU A 768 -14.97 -7.98 4.60
C GLU A 768 -13.52 -7.69 5.05
N VAL A 769 -13.11 -8.05 6.27
CA VAL A 769 -11.72 -7.89 6.74
C VAL A 769 -10.83 -9.08 6.38
N ILE A 770 -9.52 -8.91 6.36
CA ILE A 770 -8.55 -10.00 6.15
C ILE A 770 -8.16 -10.55 7.52
N THR A 771 -8.66 -11.73 7.86
CA THR A 771 -8.43 -12.36 9.17
C THR A 771 -7.28 -13.34 9.11
N VAL A 772 -6.29 -13.16 9.99
CA VAL A 772 -5.00 -13.85 9.92
C VAL A 772 -4.77 -14.78 11.11
N GLY A 773 -4.66 -16.07 10.83
CA GLY A 773 -4.26 -17.11 11.77
C GLY A 773 -2.75 -17.21 11.96
N GLY A 774 -2.31 -17.84 13.05
CA GLY A 774 -0.90 -17.91 13.44
C GLY A 774 -0.24 -19.26 13.20
N THR A 775 1.02 -19.26 12.78
CA THR A 775 1.86 -20.47 12.64
C THR A 775 3.13 -20.42 13.47
N ARG A 776 3.71 -21.61 13.64
CA ARG A 776 5.07 -21.86 14.11
C ARG A 776 6.04 -21.92 12.93
N ARG A 777 7.35 -21.89 13.23
CA ARG A 777 8.44 -22.02 12.25
C ARG A 777 8.38 -23.29 11.39
N ASN A 778 7.77 -24.37 11.89
CA ASN A 778 7.68 -25.67 11.22
C ASN A 778 6.32 -25.92 10.54
N ASP A 779 5.61 -24.85 10.16
CA ASP A 779 4.30 -24.89 9.50
C ASP A 779 3.18 -25.56 10.33
N GLN A 780 3.38 -25.75 11.63
CA GLN A 780 2.32 -26.11 12.57
C GLN A 780 1.50 -24.88 12.98
N LEU A 781 0.25 -25.12 13.36
CA LEU A 781 -0.59 -24.08 13.97
C LEU A 781 0.02 -23.56 15.27
N TYR A 782 -0.05 -22.24 15.48
CA TYR A 782 0.38 -21.61 16.72
C TYR A 782 -0.43 -22.14 17.91
N ASP A 783 0.28 -22.51 18.97
CA ASP A 783 -0.25 -22.93 20.26
C ASP A 783 0.76 -22.60 21.38
N ARG A 784 0.28 -21.97 22.46
CA ARG A 784 1.10 -21.51 23.60
C ARG A 784 1.52 -22.61 24.55
N THR A 785 0.86 -23.77 24.59
CA THR A 785 1.05 -24.69 25.73
C THR A 785 1.38 -26.13 25.41
N GLY A 786 1.25 -26.60 24.16
CA GLY A 786 1.52 -28.01 23.84
C GLY A 786 0.75 -29.00 24.74
N ARG A 787 -0.34 -28.55 25.37
CA ARG A 787 -1.17 -29.29 26.33
C ARG A 787 -2.62 -29.24 25.88
N SER A 788 -3.34 -30.35 26.06
CA SER A 788 -4.77 -30.45 25.82
C SER A 788 -5.58 -30.22 27.12
N PRO A 789 -6.70 -29.47 27.08
CA PRO A 789 -7.18 -28.71 25.93
C PRO A 789 -6.25 -27.52 25.65
N PRO A 790 -6.06 -27.12 24.38
CA PRO A 790 -5.12 -26.07 24.03
C PRO A 790 -5.53 -24.75 24.71
N GLY A 791 -4.74 -24.34 25.70
CA GLY A 791 -4.73 -22.96 26.18
C GLY A 791 -3.80 -22.17 25.28
N GLY A 792 -4.31 -21.12 24.62
CA GLY A 792 -3.49 -20.21 23.82
C GLY A 792 -3.21 -20.66 22.38
N ALA A 793 -4.19 -21.18 21.64
CA ALA A 793 -4.04 -21.60 20.24
C ALA A 793 -4.58 -20.56 19.24
N THR A 794 -4.09 -20.59 18.00
CA THR A 794 -4.70 -19.80 16.92
C THR A 794 -6.17 -20.16 16.76
N ALA A 795 -7.03 -19.15 16.69
CA ALA A 795 -8.39 -19.34 16.20
C ALA A 795 -8.35 -19.86 14.76
N HIS A 796 -9.39 -20.59 14.39
CA HIS A 796 -9.49 -21.33 13.13
C HIS A 796 -10.94 -21.28 12.60
N GLY A 797 -11.23 -21.99 11.51
CA GLY A 797 -12.55 -22.02 10.89
C GLY A 797 -12.65 -21.12 9.66
N SER A 798 -13.88 -20.93 9.18
CA SER A 798 -14.16 -20.32 7.88
C SER A 798 -13.93 -18.81 7.81
N CYS A 799 -13.85 -18.13 8.96
CA CYS A 799 -13.57 -16.69 9.00
C CYS A 799 -12.08 -16.37 8.99
N VAL A 800 -11.19 -17.37 9.02
CA VAL A 800 -9.77 -17.16 8.76
C VAL A 800 -9.55 -17.17 7.25
N ASP A 801 -8.84 -16.17 6.71
CA ASP A 801 -8.49 -16.11 5.29
C ASP A 801 -7.15 -16.81 5.01
N ILE A 802 -6.16 -16.54 5.85
CA ILE A 802 -4.76 -16.94 5.63
C ILE A 802 -4.03 -17.10 6.96
N PHE A 803 -2.96 -17.88 6.96
CA PHE A 803 -2.07 -18.05 8.10
C PHE A 803 -0.73 -17.37 7.85
N ALA A 804 -0.13 -16.79 8.89
CA ALA A 804 1.18 -16.16 8.82
C ALA A 804 2.00 -16.43 10.11
N PRO A 805 3.32 -16.16 10.09
CA PRO A 805 4.19 -16.37 11.24
C PRO A 805 3.69 -15.69 12.52
N ALA A 806 3.63 -16.43 13.63
CA ALA A 806 3.03 -15.95 14.88
C ALA A 806 3.76 -16.35 16.16
N GLN A 807 4.56 -17.42 16.18
CA GLN A 807 5.29 -17.84 17.39
C GLN A 807 6.73 -17.33 17.39
N GLU A 808 7.19 -16.78 18.51
CA GLU A 808 8.58 -16.34 18.69
C GLU A 808 9.03 -15.34 17.60
N VAL A 809 8.22 -14.30 17.38
CA VAL A 809 8.44 -13.28 16.35
C VAL A 809 9.19 -12.08 16.93
N LEU A 810 10.43 -11.87 16.46
CA LEU A 810 11.32 -10.78 16.87
C LEU A 810 10.96 -9.46 16.16
N SER A 811 10.78 -8.37 16.91
CA SER A 811 10.55 -7.01 16.39
C SER A 811 11.09 -5.95 17.36
N ALA A 812 10.80 -4.68 17.10
CA ALA A 812 11.12 -3.55 17.98
C ALA A 812 10.45 -3.69 19.37
N GLY A 813 11.13 -3.20 20.41
CA GLY A 813 10.60 -3.13 21.78
C GLY A 813 10.53 -1.68 22.26
N ALA A 814 9.43 -1.26 22.88
CA ALA A 814 9.25 0.14 23.30
C ALA A 814 10.08 0.57 24.52
N GLU A 815 10.86 -0.33 25.12
CA GLU A 815 11.69 -0.05 26.30
C GLU A 815 12.79 0.99 26.02
N CYS A 816 13.34 1.01 24.81
CA CYS A 816 14.32 1.99 24.36
C CYS A 816 14.32 2.13 22.83
N ASP A 817 15.01 3.14 22.29
CA ASP A 817 14.95 3.46 20.85
C ASP A 817 15.65 2.42 19.94
N SER A 818 16.42 1.49 20.50
CA SER A 818 17.09 0.39 19.77
C SER A 818 16.76 -0.99 20.32
N CYS A 819 15.78 -1.07 21.23
CA CYS A 819 15.44 -2.30 21.91
C CYS A 819 14.71 -3.26 20.98
N SER A 820 14.84 -4.56 21.23
CA SER A 820 14.06 -5.58 20.53
C SER A 820 13.26 -6.41 21.52
N ALA A 821 12.11 -6.89 21.08
CA ALA A 821 11.22 -7.75 21.84
C ALA A 821 10.77 -8.91 20.96
N VAL A 822 10.50 -10.06 21.57
CA VAL A 822 9.98 -11.21 20.86
C VAL A 822 8.63 -11.59 21.46
N LEU A 823 7.61 -11.57 20.62
CA LEU A 823 6.23 -11.83 21.01
C LEU A 823 5.65 -13.00 20.22
N SER A 824 4.55 -13.54 20.73
CA SER A 824 3.86 -14.68 20.12
C SER A 824 2.35 -14.49 20.15
N GLY A 825 1.68 -14.73 19.03
CA GLY A 825 0.24 -14.56 18.87
C GLY A 825 -0.17 -14.20 17.44
N THR A 826 -1.47 -14.30 17.16
CA THR A 826 -2.05 -13.83 15.89
C THR A 826 -1.88 -12.31 15.70
N SER A 827 -1.61 -11.59 16.79
CA SER A 827 -1.24 -10.17 16.80
C SER A 827 0.08 -9.87 16.09
N GLN A 828 0.92 -10.87 15.84
CA GLN A 828 2.13 -10.76 15.02
C GLN A 828 1.84 -11.15 13.56
N ALA A 829 0.98 -12.15 13.34
CA ALA A 829 0.57 -12.61 12.02
C ALA A 829 -0.14 -11.52 11.19
N ALA A 830 -1.03 -10.76 11.84
CA ALA A 830 -1.78 -9.66 11.22
C ALA A 830 -0.86 -8.55 10.64
N PRO A 831 0.07 -7.93 11.40
CA PRO A 831 0.95 -6.89 10.86
C PRO A 831 1.93 -7.40 9.82
N ILE A 832 2.39 -8.66 9.91
CA ILE A 832 3.20 -9.27 8.83
C ILE A 832 2.39 -9.33 7.53
N THR A 833 1.13 -9.77 7.60
CA THR A 833 0.23 -9.78 6.45
C THR A 833 -0.06 -8.38 5.92
N ALA A 834 -0.30 -7.41 6.81
CA ALA A 834 -0.48 -6.01 6.44
C ALA A 834 0.77 -5.43 5.75
N GLY A 835 1.96 -5.80 6.21
CA GLY A 835 3.22 -5.51 5.56
C GLY A 835 3.24 -6.00 4.10
N VAL A 836 2.81 -7.24 3.84
CA VAL A 836 2.66 -7.76 2.47
C VAL A 836 1.61 -6.97 1.68
N VAL A 837 0.46 -6.65 2.28
CA VAL A 837 -0.58 -5.81 1.65
C VAL A 837 -0.01 -4.46 1.20
N THR A 838 0.82 -3.82 2.02
CA THR A 838 1.42 -2.53 1.65
C THR A 838 2.36 -2.67 0.45
N THR A 839 3.05 -3.80 0.27
CA THR A 839 3.87 -4.02 -0.94
C THR A 839 3.03 -4.10 -2.21
N LEU A 840 1.80 -4.61 -2.12
CA LEU A 840 0.86 -4.65 -3.23
C LEU A 840 0.36 -3.24 -3.56
N LEU A 841 -0.05 -2.48 -2.54
CA LEU A 841 -0.47 -1.08 -2.71
C LEU A 841 0.64 -0.16 -3.19
N SER A 842 1.90 -0.39 -2.78
CA SER A 842 3.06 0.33 -3.32
C SER A 842 3.34 -0.01 -4.78
N ARG A 843 2.89 -1.16 -5.29
CA ARG A 843 3.08 -1.59 -6.68
C ARG A 843 1.94 -1.14 -7.59
N ASP A 844 0.70 -1.37 -7.18
CA ASP A 844 -0.51 -0.89 -7.84
C ASP A 844 -1.38 -0.17 -6.80
N PRO A 845 -1.22 1.16 -6.69
CA PRO A 845 -2.00 1.97 -5.77
C PRO A 845 -3.50 2.04 -6.08
N SER A 846 -3.97 1.42 -7.18
CA SER A 846 -5.39 1.32 -7.55
C SER A 846 -6.06 0.02 -7.08
N MET A 847 -5.30 -0.89 -6.47
CA MET A 847 -5.84 -2.18 -6.04
C MET A 847 -6.95 -2.01 -5.00
N THR A 848 -8.09 -2.62 -5.26
CA THR A 848 -9.20 -2.66 -4.29
C THR A 848 -8.91 -3.69 -3.18
N PRO A 849 -9.53 -3.57 -2.00
CA PRO A 849 -9.40 -4.58 -0.94
C PRO A 849 -9.71 -6.00 -1.40
N ALA A 850 -10.67 -6.17 -2.31
CA ALA A 850 -10.99 -7.46 -2.92
C ALA A 850 -9.83 -8.00 -3.78
N GLN A 851 -9.24 -7.17 -4.64
CA GLN A 851 -8.09 -7.54 -5.46
C GLN A 851 -6.88 -7.91 -4.59
N ILE A 852 -6.65 -7.18 -3.50
CA ILE A 852 -5.60 -7.45 -2.53
C ILE A 852 -5.81 -8.81 -1.87
N ARG A 853 -7.00 -9.07 -1.31
CA ARG A 853 -7.33 -10.38 -0.70
C ARG A 853 -7.10 -11.50 -1.71
N MET A 854 -7.60 -11.37 -2.94
CA MET A 854 -7.43 -12.39 -3.96
C MET A 854 -5.98 -12.63 -4.35
N THR A 855 -5.17 -11.57 -4.38
CA THR A 855 -3.72 -11.67 -4.62
C THR A 855 -3.05 -12.46 -3.51
N LEU A 856 -3.35 -12.17 -2.24
CA LEU A 856 -2.82 -12.92 -1.10
C LEU A 856 -3.20 -14.40 -1.16
N LEU A 857 -4.48 -14.71 -1.42
CA LEU A 857 -4.99 -16.08 -1.43
C LEU A 857 -4.48 -16.92 -2.60
N SER A 858 -4.25 -16.30 -3.77
CA SER A 858 -3.75 -16.98 -4.97
C SER A 858 -2.25 -17.24 -4.92
N THR A 859 -1.49 -16.37 -4.26
CA THR A 859 -0.02 -16.47 -4.14
C THR A 859 0.43 -17.25 -2.90
N ALA A 860 -0.46 -17.45 -1.93
CA ALA A 860 -0.18 -18.23 -0.72
C ALA A 860 0.33 -19.65 -1.03
N ALA A 861 1.30 -20.11 -0.26
CA ALA A 861 1.72 -21.50 -0.26
C ALA A 861 0.55 -22.37 0.24
N THR A 862 0.18 -23.38 -0.54
CA THR A 862 -0.98 -24.23 -0.26
C THR A 862 -0.57 -25.57 0.31
N ASN A 863 -1.41 -26.14 1.18
CA ASN A 863 -1.23 -27.48 1.75
C ASN A 863 0.09 -27.68 2.52
N LYS A 864 0.60 -26.60 3.15
CA LYS A 864 1.80 -26.66 4.00
C LYS A 864 1.47 -26.89 5.47
N LEU A 865 0.28 -26.46 5.92
CA LEU A 865 -0.10 -26.49 7.32
C LEU A 865 -0.56 -27.89 7.76
N ASP A 866 -0.11 -28.34 8.92
CA ASP A 866 -0.70 -29.50 9.59
C ASP A 866 -1.98 -29.09 10.36
N LEU A 867 -3.13 -29.37 9.74
CA LEU A 867 -4.46 -29.13 10.34
C LEU A 867 -5.02 -30.35 11.08
N SER A 868 -4.25 -31.45 11.21
CA SER A 868 -4.67 -32.63 11.97
C SER A 868 -5.02 -32.36 13.44
N PRO A 869 -4.44 -31.37 14.14
CA PRO A 869 -4.83 -31.03 15.50
C PRO A 869 -6.24 -30.44 15.63
N LEU A 870 -6.82 -29.95 14.52
CA LEU A 870 -8.18 -29.39 14.53
C LEU A 870 -9.24 -30.49 14.50
N PRO A 871 -10.40 -30.27 15.15
CA PRO A 871 -11.60 -31.10 14.94
C PRO A 871 -11.93 -31.21 13.45
N GLU A 872 -12.46 -32.35 13.02
CA GLU A 872 -12.76 -32.63 11.60
C GLU A 872 -13.61 -31.53 10.94
N ASP A 873 -14.67 -31.09 11.62
CA ASP A 873 -15.53 -30.00 11.18
C ASP A 873 -14.81 -28.67 10.97
N SER A 874 -13.88 -28.34 11.87
CA SER A 874 -13.05 -27.15 11.81
C SER A 874 -11.99 -27.27 10.72
N ARG A 875 -11.40 -28.46 10.55
CA ARG A 875 -10.36 -28.76 9.57
C ARG A 875 -10.86 -28.53 8.14
N LEU A 876 -12.09 -28.96 7.85
CA LEU A 876 -12.71 -28.78 6.52
C LEU A 876 -12.91 -27.31 6.15
N LYS A 877 -13.21 -26.47 7.13
CA LYS A 877 -13.54 -25.05 6.93
C LYS A 877 -12.33 -24.12 7.03
N THR A 878 -11.25 -24.57 7.67
CA THR A 878 -10.03 -23.78 7.87
C THR A 878 -9.17 -23.82 6.60
N PRO A 879 -8.80 -22.68 6.01
CA PRO A 879 -7.98 -22.69 4.80
C PRO A 879 -6.56 -23.18 5.08
N ASN A 880 -6.02 -24.02 4.19
CA ASN A 880 -4.60 -24.39 4.21
C ASN A 880 -3.80 -23.46 3.29
N LYS A 881 -3.70 -22.19 3.71
CA LYS A 881 -3.09 -21.08 2.98
C LYS A 881 -2.07 -20.40 3.88
N LEU A 882 -0.81 -20.44 3.51
CA LEU A 882 0.29 -19.82 4.24
C LEU A 882 0.82 -18.62 3.45
N LEU A 883 0.88 -17.47 4.11
CA LEU A 883 1.27 -16.18 3.53
C LEU A 883 2.59 -16.27 2.78
N GLN A 884 2.62 -15.65 1.60
CA GLN A 884 3.81 -15.45 0.78
C GLN A 884 3.87 -14.00 0.31
N VAL A 885 5.07 -13.46 0.12
CA VAL A 885 5.28 -12.17 -0.56
C VAL A 885 5.11 -12.40 -2.07
N PRO A 886 4.14 -11.76 -2.74
CA PRO A 886 3.95 -11.94 -4.18
C PRO A 886 5.17 -11.47 -4.97
N THR A 887 5.73 -12.30 -5.85
CA THR A 887 6.96 -12.00 -6.61
C THR A 887 6.73 -11.65 -8.09
N ALA A 888 5.51 -11.81 -8.58
CA ALA A 888 5.11 -11.48 -9.96
C ALA A 888 3.80 -10.66 -9.97
N PRO A 889 3.55 -9.80 -10.98
CA PRO A 889 2.22 -9.29 -11.27
C PRO A 889 1.29 -10.49 -11.51
N LEU A 890 0.07 -10.46 -10.98
CA LEU A 890 -0.93 -11.46 -11.30
C LEU A 890 -1.12 -11.50 -12.83
N ASP A 891 -0.91 -12.67 -13.42
CA ASP A 891 -1.35 -12.96 -14.78
C ASP A 891 -2.86 -12.67 -14.87
N GLU A 892 -3.37 -12.31 -16.05
CA GLU A 892 -4.78 -11.89 -16.30
C GLU A 892 -5.82 -13.02 -16.08
N THR A 893 -5.51 -13.98 -15.22
CA THR A 893 -6.33 -15.15 -14.91
C THR A 893 -7.33 -14.85 -13.80
N ALA A 894 -8.55 -15.34 -14.02
CA ALA A 894 -9.67 -15.32 -13.10
C ALA A 894 -9.32 -15.96 -11.73
N ALA A 895 -9.08 -15.15 -10.68
CA ALA A 895 -8.86 -15.67 -9.34
C ALA A 895 -10.20 -16.05 -8.66
N CYS A 896 -10.27 -17.28 -8.11
CA CYS A 896 -11.43 -17.80 -7.39
C CYS A 896 -11.12 -18.09 -5.91
N ARG A 897 -12.06 -17.82 -4.99
CA ARG A 897 -11.99 -18.30 -3.59
C ARG A 897 -13.23 -19.09 -3.18
N THR A 898 -13.12 -19.85 -2.10
CA THR A 898 -14.23 -20.60 -1.51
C THR A 898 -14.78 -19.87 -0.28
N VAL A 899 -16.10 -19.69 -0.20
CA VAL A 899 -16.82 -19.14 0.95
C VAL A 899 -17.72 -20.21 1.56
N TRP A 900 -17.53 -20.47 2.84
CA TRP A 900 -18.35 -21.43 3.60
C TRP A 900 -19.51 -20.71 4.28
N SER A 901 -20.69 -21.33 4.29
CA SER A 901 -21.81 -20.87 5.10
C SER A 901 -21.64 -21.25 6.59
N LEU A 902 -22.42 -20.59 7.45
CA LEU A 902 -22.74 -21.17 8.76
C LEU A 902 -23.50 -22.50 8.57
N ARG A 903 -23.44 -23.38 9.57
CA ARG A 903 -24.21 -24.63 9.57
C ARG A 903 -25.71 -24.31 9.63
N SER A 904 -26.53 -25.03 8.85
CA SER A 904 -27.99 -24.96 8.97
C SER A 904 -28.47 -25.60 10.27
N ASP A 905 -29.64 -25.19 10.75
CA ASP A 905 -30.35 -25.88 11.83
C ASP A 905 -30.78 -27.30 11.40
N THR A 906 -31.09 -28.15 12.38
CA THR A 906 -31.48 -29.55 12.17
C THR A 906 -32.94 -29.74 11.74
N ASP A 907 -33.72 -28.65 11.71
CA ASP A 907 -35.16 -28.73 11.40
C ASP A 907 -35.43 -28.98 9.91
N PRO A 908 -36.46 -29.78 9.55
CA PRO A 908 -36.85 -29.98 8.17
C PRO A 908 -37.23 -28.65 7.49
N GLY A 909 -36.49 -28.27 6.45
CA GLY A 909 -36.68 -27.00 5.72
C GLY A 909 -35.69 -25.90 6.07
N SER A 910 -34.76 -26.14 7.00
CA SER A 910 -33.66 -25.21 7.29
C SER A 910 -32.78 -24.96 6.07
N VAL A 911 -32.37 -23.71 5.88
CA VAL A 911 -31.53 -23.25 4.76
C VAL A 911 -30.26 -22.64 5.35
N ALA A 912 -29.10 -23.00 4.82
CA ALA A 912 -27.87 -22.27 5.06
C ALA A 912 -27.50 -21.45 3.83
N SER A 913 -26.97 -20.25 4.06
CA SER A 913 -26.64 -19.28 3.02
C SER A 913 -25.19 -18.82 3.15
N ALA A 914 -24.56 -18.58 2.01
CA ALA A 914 -23.28 -17.89 1.92
C ALA A 914 -23.30 -16.96 0.71
N ALA A 915 -22.58 -15.85 0.84
CA ALA A 915 -22.59 -14.76 -0.12
C ALA A 915 -21.15 -14.36 -0.46
N CYS A 916 -20.95 -13.93 -1.70
CA CYS A 916 -19.70 -13.30 -2.13
C CYS A 916 -19.67 -11.85 -1.62
N ASN A 917 -18.46 -11.29 -1.52
CA ASN A 917 -18.30 -9.90 -1.08
C ASN A 917 -18.76 -8.93 -2.17
N VAL A 918 -18.91 -7.64 -1.81
CA VAL A 918 -19.60 -6.61 -2.65
C VAL A 918 -19.03 -6.47 -4.07
N ASN A 919 -17.76 -6.83 -4.29
CA ASN A 919 -17.04 -6.74 -5.58
C ASN A 919 -16.64 -8.10 -6.18
N GLU A 920 -17.29 -9.18 -5.75
CA GLU A 920 -17.06 -10.53 -6.26
C GLU A 920 -18.28 -11.09 -7.00
N THR A 921 -18.03 -11.98 -7.94
CA THR A 921 -19.07 -12.69 -8.70
C THR A 921 -19.14 -14.16 -8.27
N MET A 922 -20.33 -14.63 -7.90
CA MET A 922 -20.54 -16.05 -7.62
C MET A 922 -20.47 -16.86 -8.92
N MET A 923 -19.51 -17.76 -9.02
CA MET A 923 -19.36 -18.66 -10.18
C MET A 923 -19.99 -20.03 -9.95
N SER A 924 -19.95 -20.52 -8.71
CA SER A 924 -20.53 -21.80 -8.35
C SER A 924 -21.08 -21.79 -6.93
N CYS A 925 -22.07 -22.62 -6.68
CA CYS A 925 -22.63 -22.89 -5.36
C CYS A 925 -22.77 -24.41 -5.21
N SER A 926 -22.33 -24.93 -4.07
CA SER A 926 -22.30 -26.35 -3.74
C SER A 926 -22.71 -26.54 -2.28
N SER A 927 -23.03 -27.77 -1.90
CA SER A 927 -23.42 -28.09 -0.52
C SER A 927 -22.78 -29.39 -0.04
N LEU A 928 -22.52 -29.45 1.27
CA LEU A 928 -21.91 -30.57 1.97
C LEU A 928 -22.83 -31.01 3.13
N THR A 929 -23.14 -32.30 3.20
CA THR A 929 -23.98 -32.89 4.25
C THR A 929 -23.64 -34.36 4.43
N ASP A 930 -23.79 -34.84 5.66
CA ASP A 930 -23.72 -36.28 5.98
C ASP A 930 -25.09 -36.97 5.86
N GLY A 931 -26.13 -36.23 5.41
CA GLY A 931 -27.53 -36.65 5.36
C GLY A 931 -28.23 -36.43 4.00
N VAL A 932 -29.57 -36.35 4.01
CA VAL A 932 -30.37 -36.17 2.78
C VAL A 932 -30.35 -34.71 2.32
N ARG A 933 -29.92 -34.47 1.09
CA ARG A 933 -29.86 -33.17 0.44
C ARG A 933 -31.07 -32.92 -0.47
N THR A 934 -31.74 -31.78 -0.31
CA THR A 934 -32.78 -31.28 -1.23
C THR A 934 -32.23 -30.49 -2.42
N GLY A 935 -30.98 -30.03 -2.33
CA GLY A 935 -30.23 -29.37 -3.40
C GLY A 935 -29.66 -28.01 -2.96
N GLU A 936 -29.00 -27.32 -3.89
CA GLU A 936 -28.51 -25.96 -3.74
C GLU A 936 -28.99 -25.12 -4.93
N PHE A 937 -29.26 -23.84 -4.71
CA PHE A 937 -29.67 -22.93 -5.77
C PHE A 937 -29.07 -21.54 -5.54
N PRO A 938 -28.48 -20.90 -6.57
CA PRO A 938 -28.08 -19.51 -6.49
C PRO A 938 -29.33 -18.62 -6.45
N LEU A 939 -29.39 -17.71 -5.49
CA LEU A 939 -30.45 -16.70 -5.40
C LEU A 939 -29.89 -15.34 -5.79
N VAL A 940 -30.61 -14.62 -6.65
CA VAL A 940 -30.38 -13.19 -6.90
C VAL A 940 -31.30 -12.43 -5.95
N ASP A 941 -30.78 -11.80 -4.90
CA ASP A 941 -31.56 -10.98 -3.98
C ASP A 941 -31.87 -9.60 -4.60
N PRO A 942 -33.12 -9.30 -4.99
CA PRO A 942 -33.48 -8.02 -5.60
C PRO A 942 -33.40 -6.84 -4.62
N SER A 943 -33.44 -7.11 -3.31
CA SER A 943 -33.37 -6.13 -2.23
C SER A 943 -32.01 -5.44 -2.20
N ALA A 944 -30.95 -6.19 -2.48
CA ALA A 944 -29.58 -5.68 -2.59
C ALA A 944 -29.40 -4.77 -3.82
N THR A 945 -30.09 -5.07 -4.93
CA THR A 945 -30.06 -4.27 -6.16
C THR A 945 -30.82 -2.94 -6.00
N LEU A 946 -31.93 -2.93 -5.27
CA LEU A 946 -32.69 -1.72 -4.94
C LEU A 946 -31.95 -0.80 -3.96
N ARG A 947 -31.13 -1.36 -3.04
CA ARG A 947 -30.23 -0.58 -2.18
C ARG A 947 -29.12 0.10 -3.00
N ARG A 948 -28.50 -0.62 -3.95
CA ARG A 948 -27.49 -0.11 -4.91
C ARG A 948 -28.00 1.04 -5.80
N LEU A 949 -29.27 1.01 -6.22
CA LEU A 949 -29.87 2.08 -7.03
C LEU A 949 -30.19 3.35 -6.22
N ARG A 950 -30.46 3.22 -4.92
CA ARG A 950 -30.69 4.36 -4.01
C ARG A 950 -29.40 5.06 -3.61
N GLU A 951 -28.33 4.32 -3.39
CA GLU A 951 -27.02 4.85 -2.95
C GLU A 951 -26.25 5.55 -4.10
N SER A 952 -26.51 5.18 -5.36
CA SER A 952 -25.81 5.80 -6.49
C SER A 952 -26.46 7.08 -7.03
N HIS A 953 -27.77 7.29 -6.86
CA HIS A 953 -28.49 8.45 -7.42
C HIS A 953 -29.62 8.95 -6.48
N PRO A 954 -29.34 9.82 -5.50
CA PRO A 954 -30.34 10.28 -4.52
C PRO A 954 -31.49 11.12 -5.12
N ASN A 955 -31.32 11.68 -6.32
CA ASN A 955 -32.15 12.78 -6.83
C ASN A 955 -32.84 12.57 -8.19
N LYS A 956 -32.99 11.34 -8.69
CA LYS A 956 -33.81 11.09 -9.88
C LYS A 956 -34.58 9.78 -9.80
N MET A 957 -35.84 9.86 -9.37
CA MET A 957 -37.03 9.48 -10.15
C MET A 957 -38.22 9.18 -9.22
N THR A 958 -39.33 9.82 -9.51
CA THR A 958 -40.67 9.53 -8.97
C THR A 958 -41.15 8.15 -9.42
N PRO A 959 -41.94 7.44 -8.60
CA PRO A 959 -42.41 6.10 -8.92
C PRO A 959 -43.59 6.16 -9.90
N GLN A 960 -43.53 5.39 -10.99
CA GLN A 960 -44.74 4.90 -11.65
C GLN A 960 -44.88 3.38 -11.41
N PRO A 961 -46.06 2.88 -11.02
CA PRO A 961 -46.34 1.46 -10.86
C PRO A 961 -47.01 0.88 -12.13
N PRO A 962 -47.29 -0.43 -12.19
CA PRO A 962 -46.49 -1.62 -11.90
C PRO A 962 -45.97 -2.32 -13.19
#